data_AF-A0AAF0J4G6-F1
#
_entry.id   AF-A0AAF0J4G6-F1
#
_cell.length_a   1.000
_cell.length_b   1.000
_cell.length_c   1.000
_cell.angle_alpha   90.00
_cell.angle_beta   90.00
_cell.angle_gamma   90.00
#
_symmetry.space_group_name_H-M   'P 1'
#
loop_
_entity.id
_entity.type
_entity.pdbx_description
1 polymer ?
#
loop_
_entity_poly.entity_id
_entity_poly.type
_entity_poly.pdbx_seq_one_letter_code
_entity_poly.pdbx_strand_id
1 'polypeptide(L)'
;MEEPVQIVFETEDEADTASEQECATRQRCESMRERELEHIEQSKPECQETSAPPEHAHGPLAYITLIRHAQSRANVEHVLQGVADAPLSRTGTHQLKQLEEAWRSGETSANMYDLPKPSMVVSSPIGRACHTAHAVARGAGLRSATGQADHHTPPMAPPDDCQPQVVLDSGLCERNFGRAESTRKGVRVPGYTVPERVGRAESDSAFYKRAAREGGKWLTWAADLGRSGTAPHLLLAAGAALASSADTQDNADGLLPSDEQSKLQAVLLAAKVNQAAQHLIPRWNPGGTYAPTNVSCPEMVQADNYVGLIRNASDNKIVQSEQEWINKRHNVTHSRWADWLKQVGLDSNGGLPGGVDAYLSNKTQFPRVGIAISGGGYRAMLFGVGVLQGLDSRNGTAKQRGTGGFLQLADYVAGLSGGSWATGSKAINDWPTTQEMIEYVYDLESDLIWPSDGKISFYTDLLDDVDDKDDAGFPVGITDYWGRALSYHLLNQTKYPKQGQTAVWSDIVNTTSFQEATYPFPVIISIGRQPDARWINLNATYFEFTPYEFGSWQPNLQAFMPVGSLGSALNNGQPSAEDKSCVAGYENFGWTVGTSSTLFNALYLKTLQGNTDSILNNIVKSITGKLSDSNNDVAQVPNPFLGYRPETNRFNNMTYLDLVDGGEANHNVPLEPLFQPARKLDMVLAVDSSADTDSGWPNGTALYETFRRAQLKSFGYMPFPKIPDANTFINKGLNTRPSFFGCSINDTINGETAANNAVSPLLVYLPNYPYSFNTNTDTYELSYSKETQQKFVDNSVNVATMGGEMEDWSQCLACASLLRSLQRSGQDMPDKCQSCFNRYCWDGQSDSNAPASKYQPSIGTPPFVASNGTNSVQPASTGVDSPTKGDSGDSGAASIRIASTTVAAVVVAAIMAVVL
;
A
#
# COMPACT_ATOMS: atom_id res chain seq x y z
N MET A 1 46.09 -47.67 50.42
CA MET A 1 46.45 -48.10 51.78
C MET A 1 45.90 -47.04 52.72
N GLU A 2 44.85 -47.29 53.51
CA GLU A 2 44.06 -48.52 53.67
C GLU A 2 42.58 -48.15 53.89
N GLU A 3 41.70 -48.86 53.19
CA GLU A 3 40.34 -49.16 53.67
C GLU A 3 40.48 -50.39 54.60
N PRO A 4 39.54 -50.65 55.54
CA PRO A 4 38.68 -51.82 55.26
C PRO A 4 37.26 -51.86 55.92
N VAL A 5 36.33 -52.54 55.19
CA VAL A 5 35.37 -53.58 55.70
C VAL A 5 34.11 -53.11 56.48
N GLN A 6 32.86 -53.60 56.27
CA GLN A 6 32.16 -54.50 55.30
C GLN A 6 30.65 -54.12 55.34
N ILE A 7 29.84 -53.99 54.26
CA ILE A 7 29.31 -54.91 53.21
C ILE A 7 27.96 -55.61 53.54
N VAL A 8 26.89 -55.09 52.88
CA VAL A 8 25.71 -55.67 52.13
C VAL A 8 25.03 -56.94 52.71
N PHE A 9 23.69 -57.13 52.83
CA PHE A 9 22.50 -56.93 51.95
C PHE A 9 21.30 -56.24 52.71
N GLU A 10 20.04 -56.04 52.27
CA GLU A 10 19.10 -56.62 51.25
C GLU A 10 18.38 -55.56 50.37
N THR A 11 17.44 -56.01 49.51
CA THR A 11 16.93 -55.40 48.26
C THR A 11 15.55 -54.73 48.34
N GLU A 12 15.22 -53.89 47.32
CA GLU A 12 13.85 -53.55 46.79
C GLU A 12 12.81 -52.97 47.79
N ASP A 13 11.83 -52.11 47.48
CA ASP A 13 11.35 -51.39 46.29
C ASP A 13 10.62 -50.13 46.80
N GLU A 14 10.87 -48.92 46.28
CA GLU A 14 9.99 -47.76 46.57
C GLU A 14 10.15 -46.60 45.55
N ALA A 15 9.83 -46.84 44.28
CA ALA A 15 9.85 -45.80 43.23
C ALA A 15 8.68 -45.82 42.21
N ASP A 16 7.73 -46.75 42.30
CA ASP A 16 6.70 -46.97 41.25
C ASP A 16 5.26 -46.55 41.60
N THR A 17 4.97 -46.12 42.83
CA THR A 17 3.58 -45.78 43.24
C THR A 17 3.08 -44.41 42.79
N ALA A 18 3.94 -43.58 42.19
CA ALA A 18 3.58 -42.24 41.71
C ALA A 18 3.24 -42.19 40.20
N SER A 19 3.75 -43.11 39.38
CA SER A 19 3.58 -43.09 37.92
C SER A 19 2.25 -43.73 37.47
N GLU A 20 1.81 -44.80 38.16
CA GLU A 20 0.58 -45.52 37.80
C GLU A 20 -0.70 -44.69 38.04
N GLN A 21 -0.73 -43.83 39.07
CA GLN A 21 -1.91 -43.00 39.35
C GLN A 21 -2.18 -41.92 38.30
N GLU A 22 -1.15 -41.31 37.70
CA GLU A 22 -1.34 -40.37 36.60
C GLU A 22 -1.76 -41.08 35.30
N CYS A 23 -1.20 -42.26 35.02
CA CYS A 23 -1.56 -43.02 33.81
C CYS A 23 -3.00 -43.55 33.87
N ALA A 24 -3.42 -44.12 35.01
CA ALA A 24 -4.78 -44.62 35.22
C ALA A 24 -5.84 -43.50 35.17
N THR A 25 -5.49 -42.28 35.60
CA THR A 25 -6.41 -41.12 35.54
C THR A 25 -6.62 -40.66 34.09
N ARG A 26 -5.57 -40.72 33.24
CA ARG A 26 -5.64 -40.30 31.84
C ARG A 26 -6.53 -41.22 30.98
N GLN A 27 -6.35 -42.54 31.10
CA GLN A 27 -7.21 -43.53 30.41
C GLN A 27 -8.69 -43.48 30.88
N ARG A 28 -8.95 -43.10 32.14
CA ARG A 28 -10.33 -42.90 32.62
C ARG A 28 -11.01 -41.69 31.99
N CYS A 29 -10.28 -40.60 31.74
CA CYS A 29 -10.83 -39.43 31.06
C CYS A 29 -11.11 -39.69 29.57
N GLU A 30 -10.24 -40.43 28.88
CA GLU A 30 -10.42 -40.76 27.46
C GLU A 30 -11.60 -41.72 27.25
N SER A 31 -11.72 -42.79 28.05
CA SER A 31 -12.83 -43.76 27.94
C SER A 31 -14.20 -43.30 28.48
N MET A 32 -14.27 -42.14 29.17
CA MET A 32 -15.54 -41.43 29.40
C MET A 32 -15.91 -40.53 28.23
N ARG A 33 -14.92 -39.87 27.60
CA ARG A 33 -15.15 -38.99 26.45
C ARG A 33 -15.65 -39.73 25.22
N GLU A 34 -15.20 -40.95 24.98
CA GLU A 34 -15.73 -41.81 23.91
C GLU A 34 -17.17 -42.28 24.20
N ARG A 35 -17.51 -42.57 25.45
CA ARG A 35 -18.87 -42.99 25.83
C ARG A 35 -19.90 -41.85 25.87
N GLU A 36 -19.47 -40.62 26.14
CA GLU A 36 -20.35 -39.44 25.97
C GLU A 36 -20.62 -39.14 24.48
N LEU A 37 -19.68 -39.45 23.58
CA LEU A 37 -19.89 -39.30 22.14
C LEU A 37 -20.89 -40.32 21.57
N GLU A 38 -20.81 -41.60 21.97
CA GLU A 38 -21.77 -42.63 21.50
C GLU A 38 -23.20 -42.45 22.02
N HIS A 39 -23.42 -41.76 23.15
CA HIS A 39 -24.76 -41.56 23.71
C HIS A 39 -25.53 -40.36 23.13
N ILE A 40 -24.85 -39.46 22.40
CA ILE A 40 -25.47 -38.27 21.78
C ILE A 40 -26.15 -38.60 20.44
N GLU A 41 -25.83 -39.73 19.79
CA GLU A 41 -26.40 -40.11 18.49
C GLU A 41 -27.79 -40.79 18.54
N GLN A 42 -28.34 -41.13 19.71
CA GLN A 42 -29.59 -41.93 19.78
C GLN A 42 -30.82 -41.23 20.40
N SER A 43 -30.81 -39.91 20.59
CA SER A 43 -32.03 -39.18 20.97
C SER A 43 -32.08 -37.73 20.45
N LYS A 44 -32.52 -37.56 19.20
CA LYS A 44 -33.04 -36.28 18.70
C LYS A 44 -34.51 -36.43 18.28
N PRO A 45 -35.44 -35.58 18.74
CA PRO A 45 -36.78 -35.52 18.18
C PRO A 45 -36.75 -34.85 16.80
N GLU A 46 -37.50 -35.38 15.84
CA GLU A 46 -37.58 -34.83 14.48
C GLU A 46 -38.26 -33.46 14.48
N CYS A 47 -37.61 -32.46 13.88
CA CYS A 47 -38.29 -31.24 13.44
C CYS A 47 -39.09 -31.57 12.17
N GLN A 48 -40.35 -31.14 12.12
CA GLN A 48 -41.24 -31.46 11.00
C GLN A 48 -40.70 -30.93 9.67
N GLU A 49 -40.51 -31.83 8.70
CA GLU A 49 -40.20 -31.48 7.31
C GLU A 49 -41.35 -30.70 6.68
N THR A 50 -41.17 -29.41 6.46
CA THR A 50 -41.97 -28.64 5.50
C THR A 50 -41.22 -28.50 4.19
N SER A 51 -41.41 -29.47 3.30
CA SER A 51 -41.01 -29.51 1.88
C SER A 51 -39.55 -29.18 1.54
N ALA A 52 -38.83 -30.16 0.98
CA ALA A 52 -37.47 -30.00 0.49
C ALA A 52 -37.30 -28.79 -0.44
N PRO A 53 -36.25 -27.95 -0.24
CA PRO A 53 -35.97 -26.83 -1.12
C PRO A 53 -35.39 -27.32 -2.46
N PRO A 54 -35.58 -26.56 -3.57
CA PRO A 54 -35.03 -26.93 -4.87
C PRO A 54 -33.50 -26.82 -4.87
N GLU A 55 -32.84 -27.74 -5.59
CA GLU A 55 -31.45 -27.56 -6.00
C GLU A 55 -31.32 -26.25 -6.81
N HIS A 56 -30.25 -25.50 -6.55
CA HIS A 56 -29.95 -24.16 -7.09
C HIS A 56 -30.73 -22.98 -6.48
N ALA A 57 -30.41 -22.64 -5.22
CA ALA A 57 -30.60 -21.30 -4.68
C ALA A 57 -29.28 -20.79 -4.06
N HIS A 58 -28.65 -19.78 -4.68
CA HIS A 58 -27.43 -19.13 -4.18
C HIS A 58 -27.77 -18.13 -3.06
N GLY A 59 -28.25 -18.62 -1.91
CA GLY A 59 -28.52 -17.82 -0.71
C GLY A 59 -27.38 -17.84 0.32
N PRO A 60 -27.30 -16.84 1.22
CA PRO A 60 -26.34 -16.86 2.32
C PRO A 60 -26.69 -17.94 3.36
N LEU A 61 -25.68 -18.50 4.02
CA LEU A 61 -25.83 -19.56 5.04
C LEU A 61 -26.71 -19.12 6.22
N ALA A 62 -26.64 -17.84 6.58
CA ALA A 62 -27.44 -17.19 7.62
C ALA A 62 -27.50 -15.68 7.35
N TYR A 63 -28.53 -15.01 7.85
CA TYR A 63 -28.65 -13.56 7.89
C TYR A 63 -28.35 -13.05 9.30
N ILE A 64 -27.55 -11.99 9.42
CA ILE A 64 -27.19 -11.39 10.70
C ILE A 64 -27.43 -9.88 10.61
N THR A 65 -28.43 -9.39 11.33
CA THR A 65 -28.74 -7.95 11.39
C THR A 65 -28.29 -7.37 12.73
N LEU A 66 -27.39 -6.39 12.72
CA LEU A 66 -26.98 -5.67 13.93
C LEU A 66 -27.73 -4.34 14.03
N ILE A 67 -28.43 -4.12 15.15
CA ILE A 67 -29.22 -2.90 15.38
C ILE A 67 -28.71 -2.18 16.63
N ARG A 68 -28.23 -0.96 16.46
CA ARG A 68 -28.00 -0.04 17.58
C ARG A 68 -29.34 0.42 18.14
N HIS A 69 -29.44 0.49 19.47
CA HIS A 69 -30.64 0.98 20.16
C HIS A 69 -31.13 2.36 19.66
N ALA A 70 -32.43 2.61 19.79
CA ALA A 70 -33.05 3.90 19.47
C ALA A 70 -32.53 5.04 20.37
N GLN A 71 -32.60 6.28 19.88
CA GLN A 71 -31.99 7.44 20.54
C GLN A 71 -32.54 7.68 21.97
N SER A 72 -31.67 7.67 22.97
CA SER A 72 -32.01 8.06 24.34
C SER A 72 -31.85 9.56 24.57
N ARG A 73 -32.41 10.08 25.67
CA ARG A 73 -32.16 11.47 26.10
C ARG A 73 -30.67 11.74 26.36
N ALA A 74 -29.94 10.77 26.89
CA ALA A 74 -28.50 10.89 27.10
C ALA A 74 -27.71 11.01 25.79
N ASN A 75 -28.16 10.40 24.68
CA ASN A 75 -27.57 10.66 23.36
C ASN A 75 -27.73 12.12 22.93
N VAL A 76 -28.93 12.69 23.11
CA VAL A 76 -29.25 14.08 22.73
C VAL A 76 -28.46 15.08 23.58
N GLU A 77 -28.34 14.81 24.88
CA GLU A 77 -27.70 15.72 25.84
C GLU A 77 -26.18 15.48 25.98
N HIS A 78 -25.59 14.58 25.16
CA HIS A 78 -24.18 14.15 25.17
C HIS A 78 -23.68 13.69 26.55
N VAL A 79 -24.46 12.83 27.19
CA VAL A 79 -24.16 12.21 28.49
C VAL A 79 -23.66 10.79 28.27
N LEU A 80 -22.56 10.41 28.94
CA LEU A 80 -22.05 9.03 28.91
C LEU A 80 -23.08 8.08 29.54
N GLN A 81 -23.44 7.05 28.80
CA GLN A 81 -24.41 6.03 29.19
C GLN A 81 -23.92 4.65 28.72
N GLY A 82 -23.16 3.98 29.57
CA GLY A 82 -22.76 2.60 29.37
C GLY A 82 -23.86 1.67 29.88
N VAL A 83 -23.66 1.21 31.12
CA VAL A 83 -24.62 0.37 31.86
C VAL A 83 -25.72 1.19 32.56
N ALA A 84 -25.60 2.52 32.59
CA ALA A 84 -26.72 3.39 32.95
C ALA A 84 -27.79 3.38 31.84
N ASP A 85 -29.06 3.25 32.22
CA ASP A 85 -30.18 3.30 31.26
C ASP A 85 -30.88 4.67 31.30
N ALA A 86 -30.86 5.37 30.16
CA ALA A 86 -31.54 6.63 29.97
C ALA A 86 -32.82 6.41 29.14
N PRO A 87 -33.95 7.04 29.50
CA PRO A 87 -35.19 6.90 28.75
C PRO A 87 -35.03 7.42 27.32
N LEU A 88 -35.82 6.86 26.41
CA LEU A 88 -35.84 7.24 24.99
C LEU A 88 -36.19 8.72 24.81
N SER A 89 -35.60 9.35 23.80
CA SER A 89 -36.01 10.69 23.38
C SER A 89 -37.36 10.64 22.65
N ARG A 90 -37.96 11.81 22.37
CA ARG A 90 -39.14 11.90 21.49
C ARG A 90 -38.85 11.31 20.11
N THR A 91 -37.65 11.55 19.59
CA THR A 91 -37.16 10.98 18.32
C THR A 91 -36.94 9.47 18.45
N GLY A 92 -36.32 8.99 19.53
CA GLY A 92 -36.15 7.55 19.78
C GLY A 92 -37.48 6.79 19.84
N THR A 93 -38.50 7.41 20.42
CA THR A 93 -39.87 6.86 20.44
C THR A 93 -40.48 6.78 19.03
N HIS A 94 -40.16 7.74 18.15
CA HIS A 94 -40.60 7.70 16.74
C HIS A 94 -39.82 6.66 15.93
N GLN A 95 -38.50 6.58 16.12
CA GLN A 95 -37.65 5.55 15.53
C GLN A 95 -38.17 4.14 15.83
N LEU A 96 -38.61 3.86 17.07
CA LEU A 96 -39.19 2.57 17.42
C LEU A 96 -40.51 2.26 16.68
N LYS A 97 -41.34 3.27 16.43
CA LYS A 97 -42.59 3.07 15.68
C LYS A 97 -42.31 2.77 14.21
N GLN A 98 -41.43 3.55 13.59
CA GLN A 98 -41.01 3.33 12.20
C GLN A 98 -40.29 1.99 12.03
N LEU A 99 -39.43 1.60 12.98
CA LEU A 99 -38.78 0.30 12.98
C LEU A 99 -39.80 -0.84 13.11
N GLU A 100 -40.75 -0.74 14.04
CA GLU A 100 -41.83 -1.72 14.17
C GLU A 100 -42.67 -1.84 12.89
N GLU A 101 -43.02 -0.72 12.27
CA GLU A 101 -43.75 -0.68 10.99
C GLU A 101 -42.94 -1.28 9.84
N ALA A 102 -41.65 -0.96 9.73
CA ALA A 102 -40.75 -1.46 8.70
C ALA A 102 -40.54 -2.99 8.76
N TRP A 103 -40.60 -3.60 9.95
CA TRP A 103 -40.51 -5.05 10.13
C TRP A 103 -41.83 -5.81 9.93
N ARG A 104 -42.97 -5.13 9.72
CA ARG A 104 -44.23 -5.81 9.37
C ARG A 104 -44.22 -6.23 7.91
N SER A 105 -44.48 -7.50 7.63
CA SER A 105 -44.71 -8.00 6.27
C SER A 105 -46.08 -7.54 5.74
N GLY A 106 -46.11 -6.97 4.53
CA GLY A 106 -47.35 -6.61 3.85
C GLY A 106 -48.06 -7.80 3.18
N GLU A 107 -49.17 -7.55 2.48
CA GLU A 107 -49.91 -8.57 1.71
C GLU A 107 -49.04 -9.27 0.64
N THR A 108 -47.93 -8.65 0.22
CA THR A 108 -46.94 -9.18 -0.73
C THR A 108 -45.72 -9.84 -0.06
N SER A 109 -45.86 -10.30 1.19
CA SER A 109 -44.94 -11.17 1.95
C SER A 109 -43.56 -10.64 2.37
N ALA A 110 -43.00 -9.60 1.73
CA ALA A 110 -41.76 -8.95 2.17
C ALA A 110 -41.98 -7.86 3.24
N ASN A 111 -40.96 -7.59 4.05
CA ASN A 111 -40.87 -6.40 4.92
C ASN A 111 -40.07 -5.27 4.23
N MET A 112 -39.98 -4.08 4.84
CA MET A 112 -39.35 -2.91 4.20
C MET A 112 -37.86 -3.10 3.86
N TYR A 113 -37.18 -4.06 4.48
CA TYR A 113 -35.76 -4.35 4.28
C TYR A 113 -35.50 -5.48 3.27
N ASP A 114 -36.56 -6.11 2.74
CA ASP A 114 -36.51 -7.34 1.92
C ASP A 114 -35.73 -8.51 2.58
N LEU A 115 -35.65 -8.49 3.92
CA LEU A 115 -34.97 -9.52 4.70
C LEU A 115 -35.97 -10.63 5.11
N PRO A 116 -35.52 -11.88 5.29
CA PRO A 116 -36.32 -12.90 5.94
C PRO A 116 -36.81 -12.45 7.32
N LYS A 117 -37.93 -12.99 7.81
CA LYS A 117 -38.36 -12.78 9.20
C LYS A 117 -37.26 -13.28 10.17
N PRO A 118 -36.84 -12.50 11.18
CA PRO A 118 -35.85 -12.96 12.15
C PRO A 118 -36.30 -14.24 12.86
N SER A 119 -35.44 -15.27 12.81
CA SER A 119 -35.59 -16.51 13.58
C SER A 119 -35.37 -16.26 15.07
N MET A 120 -34.53 -15.30 15.43
CA MET A 120 -34.28 -14.90 16.82
C MET A 120 -33.83 -13.44 16.90
N VAL A 121 -34.21 -12.75 17.99
CA VAL A 121 -33.68 -11.43 18.35
C VAL A 121 -32.95 -11.55 19.67
N VAL A 122 -31.64 -11.29 19.73
CA VAL A 122 -30.89 -11.23 20.98
C VAL A 122 -30.65 -9.77 21.33
N SER A 123 -30.93 -9.38 22.56
CA SER A 123 -30.83 -7.99 23.02
C SER A 123 -29.92 -7.85 24.23
N SER A 124 -29.19 -6.74 24.27
CA SER A 124 -28.69 -6.23 25.54
C SER A 124 -29.86 -6.01 26.51
N PRO A 125 -29.74 -6.39 27.80
CA PRO A 125 -30.78 -6.19 28.82
C PRO A 125 -31.05 -4.71 29.16
N ILE A 126 -30.15 -3.80 28.78
CA ILE A 126 -30.31 -2.36 28.99
C ILE A 126 -31.55 -1.85 28.25
N GLY A 127 -32.44 -1.14 28.96
CA GLY A 127 -33.81 -0.85 28.52
C GLY A 127 -33.94 -0.20 27.14
N ARG A 128 -33.05 0.74 26.78
CA ARG A 128 -33.04 1.33 25.43
C ARG A 128 -32.83 0.29 24.30
N ALA A 129 -31.98 -0.72 24.49
CA ALA A 129 -31.75 -1.79 23.51
C ALA A 129 -32.91 -2.80 23.53
N CYS A 130 -33.37 -3.17 24.74
CA CYS A 130 -34.53 -4.03 24.95
C CYS A 130 -35.80 -3.48 24.26
N HIS A 131 -36.07 -2.17 24.38
CA HIS A 131 -37.18 -1.52 23.67
C HIS A 131 -37.04 -1.58 22.14
N THR A 132 -35.80 -1.52 21.62
CA THR A 132 -35.52 -1.69 20.19
C THR A 132 -35.77 -3.12 19.73
N ALA A 133 -35.29 -4.11 20.46
CA ALA A 133 -35.58 -5.52 20.21
C ALA A 133 -37.08 -5.82 20.23
N HIS A 134 -37.82 -5.28 21.21
CA HIS A 134 -39.27 -5.47 21.27
C HIS A 134 -40.03 -4.76 20.15
N ALA A 135 -39.52 -3.68 19.58
CA ALA A 135 -40.12 -3.04 18.39
C ALA A 135 -39.99 -3.95 17.15
N VAL A 136 -38.80 -4.48 16.90
CA VAL A 136 -38.55 -5.50 15.86
C VAL A 136 -39.44 -6.73 16.08
N ALA A 137 -39.50 -7.24 17.31
CA ALA A 137 -40.30 -8.42 17.65
C ALA A 137 -41.80 -8.22 17.42
N ARG A 138 -42.35 -7.04 17.72
CA ARG A 138 -43.76 -6.73 17.41
C ARG A 138 -44.01 -6.60 15.91
N GLY A 139 -43.07 -6.01 15.16
CA GLY A 139 -43.16 -5.89 13.71
C GLY A 139 -43.12 -7.26 13.01
N ALA A 140 -42.12 -8.06 13.35
CA ALA A 140 -41.89 -9.39 12.79
C ALA A 140 -42.85 -10.47 13.33
N GLY A 141 -43.58 -10.22 14.43
CA GLY A 141 -44.44 -11.21 15.07
C GLY A 141 -43.68 -12.33 15.78
N LEU A 142 -42.80 -11.95 16.71
CA LEU A 142 -42.01 -12.83 17.58
C LEU A 142 -42.50 -12.75 19.03
N ARG A 143 -42.20 -13.77 19.85
CA ARG A 143 -42.51 -13.70 21.29
C ARG A 143 -41.58 -12.72 22.00
N SER A 144 -42.13 -11.92 22.91
CA SER A 144 -41.35 -11.05 23.81
C SER A 144 -40.44 -11.86 24.74
N ALA A 145 -39.34 -11.24 25.19
CA ALA A 145 -38.41 -11.87 26.13
C ALA A 145 -39.08 -12.30 27.44
N THR A 146 -38.77 -13.52 27.87
CA THR A 146 -39.27 -14.15 29.10
C THR A 146 -38.17 -14.24 30.15
N GLY A 147 -37.76 -13.09 30.71
CA GLY A 147 -36.77 -13.06 31.79
C GLY A 147 -36.48 -11.65 32.31
N GLN A 148 -35.96 -11.59 33.54
CA GLN A 148 -35.31 -10.39 34.08
C GLN A 148 -33.80 -10.62 34.05
N ALA A 149 -33.10 -9.81 33.26
CA ALA A 149 -31.64 -9.79 33.19
C ALA A 149 -31.15 -8.34 33.26
N ASP A 150 -29.91 -8.16 33.71
CA ASP A 150 -29.21 -6.88 33.81
C ASP A 150 -27.75 -7.04 33.33
N HIS A 151 -26.92 -6.01 33.47
CA HIS A 151 -25.50 -6.07 33.06
C HIS A 151 -24.58 -6.87 34.00
N HIS A 152 -25.09 -7.38 35.13
CA HIS A 152 -24.35 -8.28 36.04
C HIS A 152 -24.72 -9.75 35.85
N THR A 153 -25.87 -10.01 35.23
CA THR A 153 -26.29 -11.35 34.83
C THR A 153 -25.19 -11.97 33.95
N PRO A 154 -24.78 -13.23 34.15
CA PRO A 154 -23.80 -13.87 33.27
C PRO A 154 -24.26 -13.87 31.80
N PRO A 155 -23.36 -13.71 30.82
CA PRO A 155 -23.73 -13.82 29.41
C PRO A 155 -24.39 -15.18 29.13
N MET A 156 -25.51 -15.15 28.41
CA MET A 156 -26.35 -16.33 28.25
C MET A 156 -25.74 -17.29 27.21
N ALA A 157 -25.84 -18.60 27.45
CA ALA A 157 -25.55 -19.60 26.41
C ALA A 157 -26.65 -19.57 25.32
N PRO A 158 -26.33 -19.73 24.03
CA PRO A 158 -27.34 -19.86 22.99
C PRO A 158 -28.24 -21.08 23.25
N PRO A 159 -29.56 -21.01 22.97
CA PRO A 159 -30.45 -22.15 23.14
C PRO A 159 -30.24 -23.19 22.03
N ASP A 160 -30.53 -24.45 22.33
CA ASP A 160 -30.45 -25.57 21.38
C ASP A 160 -31.57 -25.54 20.31
N ASP A 161 -32.60 -24.70 20.49
CA ASP A 161 -33.76 -24.60 19.59
C ASP A 161 -34.03 -23.19 19.05
N CYS A 162 -34.73 -23.15 17.91
CA CYS A 162 -34.89 -21.94 17.09
C CYS A 162 -36.27 -21.32 17.23
N GLN A 163 -36.72 -21.21 18.48
CA GLN A 163 -38.02 -20.64 18.82
C GLN A 163 -38.05 -19.14 18.48
N PRO A 164 -39.02 -18.66 17.68
CA PRO A 164 -39.11 -17.24 17.31
C PRO A 164 -39.42 -16.34 18.52
N GLN A 165 -38.37 -15.76 19.11
CA GLN A 165 -38.44 -14.99 20.35
C GLN A 165 -37.34 -13.92 20.49
N VAL A 166 -37.56 -12.98 21.40
CA VAL A 166 -36.51 -12.11 21.94
C VAL A 166 -35.81 -12.82 23.11
N VAL A 167 -34.49 -12.78 23.15
CA VAL A 167 -33.68 -13.29 24.26
C VAL A 167 -32.75 -12.18 24.79
N LEU A 168 -32.42 -12.20 26.08
CA LEU A 168 -31.55 -11.19 26.70
C LEU A 168 -30.15 -11.77 26.93
N ASP A 169 -29.12 -11.02 26.51
CA ASP A 169 -27.73 -11.36 26.74
C ASP A 169 -26.94 -10.13 27.22
N SER A 170 -26.47 -10.19 28.47
CA SER A 170 -25.61 -9.16 29.07
C SER A 170 -24.26 -9.02 28.35
N GLY A 171 -23.86 -10.05 27.60
CA GLY A 171 -22.71 -10.00 26.71
C GLY A 171 -22.75 -8.82 25.72
N LEU A 172 -23.95 -8.39 25.32
CA LEU A 172 -24.20 -7.30 24.37
C LEU A 172 -24.32 -5.90 25.02
N CYS A 173 -24.10 -5.78 26.34
CA CYS A 173 -24.09 -4.49 27.02
C CYS A 173 -22.99 -3.55 26.48
N GLU A 174 -23.30 -2.25 26.43
CA GLU A 174 -22.31 -1.19 26.19
C GLU A 174 -21.18 -1.25 27.25
N ARG A 175 -20.03 -0.67 26.93
CA ARG A 175 -18.90 -0.53 27.84
C ARG A 175 -19.34 0.09 29.18
N ASN A 176 -18.91 -0.52 30.27
CA ASN A 176 -19.13 0.04 31.61
C ASN A 176 -18.16 1.21 31.89
N PHE A 177 -18.67 2.44 32.06
CA PHE A 177 -17.83 3.63 32.32
C PHE A 177 -17.53 3.90 33.80
N GLY A 178 -17.97 3.03 34.72
CA GLY A 178 -17.66 3.15 36.15
C GLY A 178 -18.16 4.48 36.75
N ARG A 179 -17.25 5.26 37.32
CA ARG A 179 -17.58 6.57 37.91
C ARG A 179 -17.95 7.65 36.88
N ALA A 180 -17.67 7.42 35.59
CA ALA A 180 -17.99 8.37 34.52
C ALA A 180 -19.39 8.16 33.90
N GLU A 181 -20.12 7.12 34.33
CA GLU A 181 -21.55 6.96 34.00
C GLU A 181 -22.36 8.20 34.38
N SER A 182 -23.29 8.59 33.51
CA SER A 182 -24.17 9.76 33.67
C SER A 182 -23.41 11.09 33.82
N THR A 183 -22.22 11.20 33.22
CA THR A 183 -21.43 12.43 33.16
C THR A 183 -21.31 13.02 31.75
N ARG A 184 -21.05 14.33 31.67
CA ARG A 184 -20.64 15.06 30.47
C ARG A 184 -19.39 15.87 30.80
N LYS A 185 -18.30 15.66 30.04
CA LYS A 185 -16.96 16.22 30.34
C LYS A 185 -16.53 16.00 31.80
N GLY A 186 -16.81 14.80 32.35
CA GLY A 186 -16.48 14.43 33.73
C GLY A 186 -17.42 14.97 34.83
N VAL A 187 -18.40 15.81 34.49
CA VAL A 187 -19.36 16.37 35.46
C VAL A 187 -20.70 15.62 35.40
N ARG A 188 -21.25 15.22 36.55
CA ARG A 188 -22.57 14.55 36.61
C ARG A 188 -23.69 15.45 36.08
N VAL A 189 -24.60 14.88 35.29
CA VAL A 189 -25.75 15.60 34.74
C VAL A 189 -27.00 15.31 35.57
N PRO A 190 -27.67 16.32 36.16
CA PRO A 190 -28.90 16.12 36.92
C PRO A 190 -30.00 15.44 36.09
N GLY A 191 -30.75 14.53 36.71
CA GLY A 191 -31.82 13.78 36.05
C GLY A 191 -31.38 12.44 35.40
N TYR A 192 -30.08 12.15 35.37
CA TYR A 192 -29.54 10.84 34.98
C TYR A 192 -29.07 10.09 36.22
N THR A 193 -29.75 8.99 36.55
CA THR A 193 -29.32 8.11 37.64
C THR A 193 -28.07 7.34 37.23
N VAL A 194 -27.29 6.94 38.23
CA VAL A 194 -26.18 5.98 38.07
C VAL A 194 -26.63 4.72 38.80
N PRO A 195 -26.57 3.52 38.19
CA PRO A 195 -26.96 2.27 38.85
C PRO A 195 -26.24 2.10 40.21
N GLU A 196 -26.93 1.59 41.24
CA GLU A 196 -26.32 1.45 42.57
C GLU A 196 -25.09 0.52 42.58
N ARG A 197 -25.02 -0.39 41.59
CA ARG A 197 -23.91 -1.32 41.38
C ARG A 197 -23.31 -1.12 39.98
N VAL A 198 -22.56 -0.04 39.73
CA VAL A 198 -21.79 0.08 38.48
C VAL A 198 -20.51 -0.78 38.52
N GLY A 199 -19.82 -0.85 39.65
CA GLY A 199 -18.52 -1.52 39.75
C GLY A 199 -17.35 -0.67 39.21
N ARG A 200 -16.26 -1.33 38.81
CA ARG A 200 -15.11 -0.66 38.16
C ARG A 200 -15.39 -0.45 36.67
N ALA A 201 -14.83 0.61 36.10
CA ALA A 201 -14.90 0.86 34.66
C ALA A 201 -14.20 -0.27 33.88
N GLU A 202 -14.76 -0.64 32.75
CA GLU A 202 -14.21 -1.62 31.82
C GLU A 202 -13.12 -0.96 30.95
N SER A 203 -11.95 -1.58 30.84
CA SER A 203 -10.91 -1.12 29.92
C SER A 203 -11.32 -1.40 28.47
N ASP A 204 -10.79 -0.63 27.52
CA ASP A 204 -11.05 -0.83 26.09
C ASP A 204 -10.73 -2.27 25.66
N SER A 205 -9.59 -2.81 26.09
CA SER A 205 -9.21 -4.20 25.82
C SER A 205 -10.20 -5.22 26.42
N ALA A 206 -10.73 -4.98 27.63
CA ALA A 206 -11.73 -5.87 28.23
C ALA A 206 -13.07 -5.82 27.47
N PHE A 207 -13.51 -4.61 27.09
CA PHE A 207 -14.72 -4.41 26.29
C PHE A 207 -14.63 -5.10 24.93
N TYR A 208 -13.55 -4.87 24.16
CA TYR A 208 -13.37 -5.53 22.86
C TYR A 208 -13.22 -7.06 22.97
N LYS A 209 -12.52 -7.57 24.00
CA LYS A 209 -12.45 -9.02 24.26
C LYS A 209 -13.81 -9.62 24.60
N ARG A 210 -14.66 -8.91 25.34
CA ARG A 210 -16.05 -9.31 25.59
C ARG A 210 -16.85 -9.29 24.29
N ALA A 211 -16.86 -8.17 23.57
CA ALA A 211 -17.60 -8.03 22.31
C ALA A 211 -17.21 -9.11 21.27
N ALA A 212 -15.92 -9.41 21.12
CA ALA A 212 -15.44 -10.47 20.23
C ALA A 212 -15.89 -11.87 20.67
N ARG A 213 -15.80 -12.20 21.98
CA ARG A 213 -16.23 -13.50 22.51
C ARG A 213 -17.74 -13.71 22.36
N GLU A 214 -18.54 -12.72 22.74
CA GLU A 214 -20.00 -12.82 22.72
C GLU A 214 -20.55 -12.73 21.30
N GLY A 215 -19.92 -11.94 20.42
CA GLY A 215 -20.18 -11.95 18.98
C GLY A 215 -19.87 -13.30 18.36
N GLY A 216 -18.66 -13.84 18.60
CA GLY A 216 -18.24 -15.16 18.09
C GLY A 216 -19.17 -16.30 18.53
N LYS A 217 -19.65 -16.27 19.78
CA LYS A 217 -20.66 -17.21 20.32
C LYS A 217 -21.94 -17.22 19.47
N TRP A 218 -22.49 -16.04 19.18
CA TRP A 218 -23.73 -15.90 18.40
C TRP A 218 -23.54 -16.16 16.90
N LEU A 219 -22.38 -15.81 16.33
CA LEU A 219 -22.00 -16.17 14.96
C LEU A 219 -21.88 -17.68 14.77
N THR A 220 -21.25 -18.38 15.73
CA THR A 220 -21.10 -19.84 15.70
C THR A 220 -22.47 -20.51 15.72
N TRP A 221 -23.35 -20.10 16.64
CA TRP A 221 -24.73 -20.59 16.72
C TRP A 221 -25.51 -20.40 15.40
N ALA A 222 -25.42 -19.20 14.79
CA ALA A 222 -26.08 -18.93 13.51
C ALA A 222 -25.52 -19.78 12.35
N ALA A 223 -24.20 -20.03 12.34
CA ALA A 223 -23.56 -20.85 11.31
C ALA A 223 -23.88 -22.36 11.45
N ASP A 224 -23.88 -22.89 12.68
CA ASP A 224 -24.23 -24.29 12.95
C ASP A 224 -25.70 -24.56 12.63
N LEU A 225 -26.57 -23.60 12.93
CA LEU A 225 -27.97 -23.63 12.54
C LEU A 225 -28.16 -23.53 11.02
N GLY A 226 -27.43 -22.65 10.33
CA GLY A 226 -27.41 -22.55 8.86
C GLY A 226 -27.06 -23.87 8.18
N ARG A 227 -26.09 -24.61 8.75
CA ARG A 227 -25.69 -25.95 8.27
C ARG A 227 -26.77 -27.02 8.44
N SER A 228 -27.79 -26.79 9.27
CA SER A 228 -28.91 -27.74 9.47
C SER A 228 -30.03 -27.64 8.42
N GLY A 229 -29.90 -26.77 7.42
CA GLY A 229 -30.78 -26.71 6.24
C GLY A 229 -31.86 -25.61 6.26
N THR A 230 -31.97 -24.86 7.35
CA THR A 230 -32.68 -23.56 7.35
C THR A 230 -31.65 -22.44 7.35
N ALA A 231 -31.80 -21.40 6.55
CA ALA A 231 -30.96 -20.20 6.64
C ALA A 231 -31.53 -19.29 7.73
N PRO A 232 -30.98 -19.27 8.97
CA PRO A 232 -31.58 -18.53 10.05
C PRO A 232 -31.32 -17.03 9.88
N HIS A 233 -32.22 -16.22 10.42
CA HIS A 233 -31.98 -14.80 10.57
C HIS A 233 -31.85 -14.44 12.04
N LEU A 234 -30.62 -14.17 12.47
CA LEU A 234 -30.29 -13.70 13.81
C LEU A 234 -30.20 -12.17 13.83
N LEU A 235 -30.86 -11.52 14.78
CA LEU A 235 -30.79 -10.06 14.93
C LEU A 235 -30.26 -9.70 16.32
N LEU A 236 -29.17 -8.92 16.38
CA LEU A 236 -28.54 -8.49 17.64
C LEU A 236 -28.84 -7.01 17.91
N ALA A 237 -29.61 -6.73 18.97
CA ALA A 237 -29.95 -5.38 19.43
C ALA A 237 -29.00 -4.96 20.57
N ALA A 238 -28.00 -4.14 20.25
CA ALA A 238 -26.87 -3.86 21.15
C ALA A 238 -26.90 -2.46 21.79
N GLY A 239 -26.24 -2.37 22.95
CA GLY A 239 -26.00 -1.08 23.63
C GLY A 239 -24.97 -0.20 22.92
N ALA A 240 -24.03 -0.83 22.24
CA ALA A 240 -22.99 -0.24 21.40
C ALA A 240 -23.25 -0.52 19.92
N ALA A 241 -22.53 0.15 19.01
CA ALA A 241 -22.38 -0.36 17.66
C ALA A 241 -21.42 -1.57 17.70
N LEU A 242 -21.96 -2.78 17.57
CA LEU A 242 -21.16 -3.97 17.27
C LEU A 242 -20.60 -3.83 15.85
N ALA A 243 -19.31 -4.13 15.66
CA ALA A 243 -18.71 -4.12 14.34
C ALA A 243 -19.13 -5.37 13.55
N SER A 244 -20.11 -5.24 12.65
CA SER A 244 -20.41 -6.25 11.62
C SER A 244 -19.53 -6.09 10.40
N SER A 245 -18.70 -7.09 10.15
CA SER A 245 -18.31 -7.48 8.79
C SER A 245 -19.37 -8.44 8.23
N ALA A 246 -20.24 -7.94 7.34
CA ALA A 246 -21.14 -8.76 6.52
C ALA A 246 -21.53 -7.98 5.25
N ASP A 247 -21.61 -8.66 4.11
CA ASP A 247 -21.91 -8.06 2.80
C ASP A 247 -23.35 -7.56 2.67
N THR A 248 -23.50 -6.35 2.13
CA THR A 248 -24.58 -6.03 1.17
C THR A 248 -24.03 -5.12 0.10
N GLN A 249 -23.78 -5.67 -1.09
CA GLN A 249 -23.55 -4.90 -2.30
C GLN A 249 -24.77 -5.12 -3.20
N ASP A 250 -25.72 -4.19 -3.16
CA ASP A 250 -26.47 -3.63 -4.31
C ASP A 250 -27.82 -2.99 -3.90
N ASN A 251 -28.19 -1.96 -4.67
CA ASN A 251 -29.52 -1.33 -4.76
C ASN A 251 -30.08 -0.57 -3.53
N ALA A 252 -29.49 0.59 -3.25
CA ALA A 252 -30.16 1.70 -2.57
C ALA A 252 -29.68 3.07 -3.10
N ASP A 253 -29.96 3.38 -4.36
CA ASP A 253 -29.77 4.73 -4.89
C ASP A 253 -30.66 5.75 -4.15
N GLY A 254 -30.05 6.84 -3.66
CA GLY A 254 -30.77 8.11 -3.44
C GLY A 254 -31.03 8.61 -2.02
N LEU A 255 -30.35 8.14 -0.97
CA LEU A 255 -30.59 8.63 0.41
C LEU A 255 -29.37 9.00 1.28
N LEU A 256 -28.16 9.03 0.71
CA LEU A 256 -26.97 9.61 1.35
C LEU A 256 -26.28 10.60 0.39
N PRO A 257 -25.71 11.72 0.88
CA PRO A 257 -24.88 12.59 0.06
C PRO A 257 -23.62 11.84 -0.41
N SER A 258 -23.07 12.27 -1.56
CA SER A 258 -22.02 11.53 -2.28
C SER A 258 -20.71 11.35 -1.51
N ASP A 259 -20.46 12.20 -0.51
CA ASP A 259 -19.29 12.10 0.35
C ASP A 259 -19.42 10.98 1.40
N GLU A 260 -20.63 10.70 1.90
CA GLU A 260 -20.86 9.58 2.83
C GLU A 260 -20.91 8.22 2.11
N GLN A 261 -21.45 8.16 0.88
CA GLN A 261 -21.36 6.96 0.04
C GLN A 261 -19.91 6.58 -0.27
N SER A 262 -19.06 7.57 -0.57
CA SER A 262 -17.63 7.36 -0.86
C SER A 262 -16.87 6.83 0.37
N LYS A 263 -17.14 7.39 1.56
CA LYS A 263 -16.58 6.89 2.83
C LYS A 263 -17.01 5.46 3.13
N LEU A 264 -18.29 5.12 2.88
CA LEU A 264 -18.80 3.77 3.11
C LEU A 264 -18.18 2.73 2.18
N GLN A 265 -17.99 3.05 0.89
CA GLN A 265 -17.29 2.17 -0.06
C GLN A 265 -15.82 1.95 0.32
N ALA A 266 -15.11 2.99 0.78
CA ALA A 266 -13.71 2.89 1.15
C ALA A 266 -13.50 2.06 2.45
N VAL A 267 -14.41 2.20 3.42
CA VAL A 267 -14.44 1.32 4.62
C VAL A 267 -14.74 -0.13 4.24
N LEU A 268 -15.63 -0.38 3.28
CA LEU A 268 -15.91 -1.72 2.76
C LEU A 268 -14.70 -2.33 2.03
N LEU A 269 -13.91 -1.55 1.26
CA LEU A 269 -12.71 -2.07 0.61
C LEU A 269 -11.59 -2.35 1.62
N ALA A 270 -11.39 -1.48 2.60
CA ALA A 270 -10.46 -1.71 3.71
C ALA A 270 -10.80 -2.98 4.52
N ALA A 271 -12.09 -3.29 4.69
CA ALA A 271 -12.53 -4.53 5.32
C ALA A 271 -12.24 -5.77 4.44
N LYS A 272 -12.47 -5.70 3.11
CA LYS A 272 -12.17 -6.80 2.18
C LYS A 272 -10.66 -7.14 2.14
N VAL A 273 -9.78 -6.13 2.20
CA VAL A 273 -8.31 -6.35 2.29
C VAL A 273 -7.89 -7.05 3.58
N ASN A 274 -8.58 -6.80 4.71
CA ASN A 274 -8.28 -7.49 5.98
C ASN A 274 -8.79 -8.93 6.03
N GLN A 275 -9.87 -9.29 5.33
CA GLN A 275 -10.42 -10.66 5.38
C GLN A 275 -9.58 -11.65 4.57
N ALA A 276 -8.87 -11.20 3.53
CA ALA A 276 -7.90 -12.01 2.78
C ALA A 276 -6.66 -12.42 3.62
N ALA A 277 -6.40 -11.75 4.75
CA ALA A 277 -5.20 -11.98 5.55
C ALA A 277 -5.19 -13.30 6.36
N GLN A 278 -6.31 -14.03 6.44
CA GLN A 278 -6.41 -15.24 7.29
C GLN A 278 -6.01 -16.56 6.61
N HIS A 279 -5.60 -16.54 5.34
CA HIS A 279 -5.07 -17.72 4.64
C HIS A 279 -3.75 -17.50 3.87
N LEU A 280 -3.10 -16.36 4.08
CA LEU A 280 -1.75 -16.12 3.57
C LEU A 280 -0.75 -16.55 4.65
N ILE A 281 0.19 -17.44 4.33
CA ILE A 281 1.42 -17.61 5.11
C ILE A 281 2.32 -16.43 4.72
N PRO A 282 2.55 -15.43 5.60
CA PRO A 282 3.37 -14.29 5.23
C PRO A 282 4.83 -14.72 5.05
N ARG A 283 5.58 -13.99 4.19
CA ARG A 283 7.04 -14.08 4.13
C ARG A 283 7.70 -13.09 5.09
N TRP A 284 6.93 -12.57 6.05
CA TRP A 284 7.40 -11.77 7.18
C TRP A 284 8.68 -12.35 7.75
N ASN A 285 9.57 -11.44 8.19
CA ASN A 285 10.82 -11.82 8.82
C ASN A 285 10.58 -12.95 9.86
N PRO A 286 11.14 -14.16 9.63
CA PRO A 286 10.76 -15.34 10.41
C PRO A 286 11.22 -15.27 11.87
N GLY A 287 12.17 -14.38 12.21
CA GLY A 287 12.54 -14.07 13.60
C GLY A 287 11.48 -13.26 14.36
N GLY A 288 10.51 -12.66 13.68
CA GLY A 288 9.44 -11.89 14.30
C GLY A 288 9.84 -10.48 14.78
N THR A 289 11.04 -10.01 14.42
CA THR A 289 11.56 -8.67 14.73
C THR A 289 12.11 -7.98 13.46
N TYR A 290 12.82 -6.86 13.60
CA TYR A 290 13.53 -6.22 12.47
C TYR A 290 14.83 -6.97 12.09
N ALA A 291 15.44 -7.69 13.03
CA ALA A 291 16.69 -8.41 12.84
C ALA A 291 16.60 -9.47 11.73
N PRO A 292 17.44 -9.43 10.67
CA PRO A 292 17.49 -10.49 9.68
C PRO A 292 17.82 -11.84 10.34
N THR A 293 17.21 -12.92 9.85
CA THR A 293 17.25 -14.24 10.49
C THR A 293 17.93 -15.27 9.59
N ASN A 294 18.81 -16.09 10.16
CA ASN A 294 19.40 -17.23 9.45
C ASN A 294 18.35 -18.34 9.24
N VAL A 295 18.20 -18.79 8.00
CA VAL A 295 17.25 -19.78 7.54
C VAL A 295 17.94 -20.82 6.64
N SER A 296 17.25 -21.93 6.36
CA SER A 296 17.67 -22.81 5.26
C SER A 296 17.59 -22.05 3.93
N CYS A 297 18.64 -22.15 3.11
CA CYS A 297 18.62 -21.55 1.77
C CYS A 297 17.48 -22.10 0.90
N PRO A 298 16.91 -21.30 0.00
CA PRO A 298 15.97 -21.79 -0.99
C PRO A 298 16.66 -22.80 -1.92
N GLU A 299 15.85 -23.68 -2.52
CA GLU A 299 16.36 -24.69 -3.46
C GLU A 299 17.10 -24.03 -4.63
N MET A 300 18.35 -24.44 -4.86
CA MET A 300 19.18 -23.88 -5.93
C MET A 300 18.71 -24.42 -7.28
N VAL A 301 18.30 -23.50 -8.16
CA VAL A 301 17.81 -23.84 -9.50
C VAL A 301 18.90 -24.55 -10.31
N GLN A 302 18.62 -25.80 -10.71
CA GLN A 302 19.52 -26.61 -11.52
C GLN A 302 19.33 -26.28 -13.02
N ALA A 303 19.90 -25.16 -13.47
CA ALA A 303 19.87 -24.72 -14.87
C ALA A 303 21.19 -24.06 -15.30
N ASP A 304 21.54 -24.19 -16.58
CA ASP A 304 22.84 -23.76 -17.13
C ASP A 304 23.15 -22.26 -16.95
N ASN A 305 22.13 -21.42 -16.74
CA ASN A 305 22.28 -19.99 -16.47
C ASN A 305 22.26 -19.64 -14.97
N TYR A 306 22.44 -20.60 -14.06
CA TYR A 306 22.56 -20.36 -12.62
C TYR A 306 23.92 -20.81 -12.09
N VAL A 307 24.42 -20.08 -11.10
CA VAL A 307 25.57 -20.45 -10.27
C VAL A 307 25.11 -20.37 -8.82
N GLY A 308 24.67 -21.51 -8.27
CA GLY A 308 24.02 -21.55 -6.95
C GLY A 308 22.76 -20.69 -6.91
N LEU A 309 22.74 -19.68 -6.04
CA LEU A 309 21.64 -18.72 -5.91
C LEU A 309 21.72 -17.54 -6.91
N ILE A 310 22.78 -17.43 -7.71
CA ILE A 310 22.93 -16.33 -8.67
C ILE A 310 22.43 -16.76 -10.05
N ARG A 311 21.41 -16.07 -10.57
CA ARG A 311 20.99 -16.13 -11.96
C ARG A 311 21.92 -15.25 -12.82
N ASN A 312 22.53 -15.84 -13.84
CA ASN A 312 23.23 -15.13 -14.89
C ASN A 312 22.22 -14.48 -15.86
N ALA A 313 22.31 -13.17 -15.99
CA ALA A 313 21.42 -12.35 -16.83
C ALA A 313 22.08 -11.86 -18.14
N SER A 314 23.25 -12.39 -18.49
CA SER A 314 23.94 -12.06 -19.75
C SER A 314 23.19 -12.54 -21.01
N ASP A 315 22.24 -13.47 -20.86
CA ASP A 315 21.34 -13.91 -21.93
C ASP A 315 20.17 -12.94 -22.20
N ASN A 316 20.07 -11.86 -21.41
CA ASN A 316 19.05 -10.81 -21.51
C ASN A 316 17.62 -11.38 -21.43
N LYS A 317 17.38 -12.29 -20.47
CA LYS A 317 16.05 -12.81 -20.11
C LYS A 317 15.67 -12.49 -18.66
N ILE A 318 14.39 -12.20 -18.45
CA ILE A 318 13.76 -12.11 -17.12
C ILE A 318 13.66 -13.51 -16.48
N VAL A 319 13.58 -13.55 -15.14
CA VAL A 319 13.38 -14.80 -14.40
C VAL A 319 12.03 -15.43 -14.74
N GLN A 320 11.94 -16.76 -14.64
CA GLN A 320 10.73 -17.52 -14.97
C GLN A 320 9.49 -16.99 -14.23
N SER A 321 9.60 -16.66 -12.94
CA SER A 321 8.47 -16.14 -12.15
C SER A 321 7.97 -14.76 -12.62
N GLU A 322 8.87 -13.87 -13.09
CA GLU A 322 8.45 -12.61 -13.74
C GLU A 322 7.77 -12.91 -15.09
N GLN A 323 8.32 -13.84 -15.87
CA GLN A 323 7.74 -14.23 -17.16
C GLN A 323 6.35 -14.88 -17.04
N GLU A 324 6.15 -15.76 -16.05
CA GLU A 324 4.87 -16.40 -15.74
C GLU A 324 3.84 -15.37 -15.24
N TRP A 325 4.25 -14.48 -14.35
CA TRP A 325 3.40 -13.41 -13.84
C TRP A 325 2.97 -12.45 -14.97
N ILE A 326 3.88 -12.04 -15.85
CA ILE A 326 3.56 -11.20 -17.03
C ILE A 326 2.61 -11.93 -17.98
N ASN A 327 2.79 -13.24 -18.20
CA ASN A 327 1.85 -14.03 -18.99
C ASN A 327 0.45 -14.08 -18.35
N LYS A 328 0.37 -14.18 -17.01
CA LYS A 328 -0.91 -14.07 -16.28
C LYS A 328 -1.52 -12.68 -16.43
N ARG A 329 -0.73 -11.62 -16.27
CA ARG A 329 -1.18 -10.23 -16.46
C ARG A 329 -1.76 -10.01 -17.85
N HIS A 330 -1.07 -10.42 -18.91
CA HIS A 330 -1.56 -10.29 -20.28
C HIS A 330 -2.93 -10.97 -20.50
N ASN A 331 -3.19 -12.11 -19.84
CA ASN A 331 -4.52 -12.74 -19.90
C ASN A 331 -5.59 -11.91 -19.18
N VAL A 332 -5.27 -11.29 -18.03
CA VAL A 332 -6.16 -10.42 -17.24
C VAL A 332 -6.41 -9.06 -17.92
N THR A 333 -5.42 -8.54 -18.64
CA THR A 333 -5.50 -7.25 -19.34
C THR A 333 -6.00 -7.37 -20.78
N HIS A 334 -6.18 -8.58 -21.33
CA HIS A 334 -6.61 -8.79 -22.72
C HIS A 334 -7.94 -8.11 -23.06
N SER A 335 -8.99 -8.37 -22.29
CA SER A 335 -10.29 -7.71 -22.47
C SER A 335 -10.20 -6.21 -22.23
N ARG A 336 -9.42 -5.77 -21.22
CA ARG A 336 -9.21 -4.34 -20.92
C ARG A 336 -8.55 -3.60 -22.09
N TRP A 337 -7.58 -4.22 -22.74
CA TRP A 337 -6.98 -3.71 -23.98
C TRP A 337 -8.00 -3.67 -25.12
N ALA A 338 -8.82 -4.71 -25.27
CA ALA A 338 -9.87 -4.73 -26.30
C ALA A 338 -10.89 -3.60 -26.11
N ASP A 339 -11.42 -3.47 -24.90
CA ASP A 339 -12.38 -2.43 -24.51
C ASP A 339 -11.77 -1.02 -24.70
N TRP A 340 -10.52 -0.81 -24.27
CA TRP A 340 -9.83 0.48 -24.42
C TRP A 340 -9.64 0.87 -25.88
N LEU A 341 -9.09 -0.04 -26.71
CA LEU A 341 -8.83 0.23 -28.11
C LEU A 341 -10.13 0.47 -28.90
N LYS A 342 -11.22 -0.23 -28.54
CA LYS A 342 -12.57 0.02 -29.06
C LYS A 342 -13.11 1.37 -28.61
N GLN A 343 -12.99 1.72 -27.33
CA GLN A 343 -13.45 2.99 -26.75
C GLN A 343 -12.79 4.20 -27.42
N VAL A 344 -11.48 4.16 -27.67
CA VAL A 344 -10.75 5.22 -28.40
C VAL A 344 -10.91 5.13 -29.93
N GLY A 345 -11.82 4.28 -30.41
CA GLY A 345 -12.25 4.22 -31.79
C GLY A 345 -11.30 3.53 -32.76
N LEU A 346 -10.32 2.75 -32.29
CA LEU A 346 -9.38 2.01 -33.16
C LEU A 346 -9.98 0.74 -33.78
N ASP A 347 -11.24 0.41 -33.49
CA ASP A 347 -12.00 -0.68 -34.14
C ASP A 347 -12.88 -0.19 -35.31
N SER A 348 -12.79 1.10 -35.67
CA SER A 348 -13.57 1.73 -36.75
C SER A 348 -12.69 2.12 -37.95
N ASN A 349 -13.28 2.66 -39.02
CA ASN A 349 -12.55 3.10 -40.22
C ASN A 349 -11.34 4.00 -39.87
N GLY A 350 -10.17 3.68 -40.45
CA GLY A 350 -8.90 4.33 -40.12
C GLY A 350 -8.24 3.85 -38.82
N GLY A 351 -8.77 2.78 -38.20
CA GLY A 351 -8.23 2.07 -37.04
C GLY A 351 -7.32 0.89 -37.40
N LEU A 352 -7.27 -0.11 -36.53
CA LEU A 352 -6.39 -1.28 -36.67
C LEU A 352 -6.79 -2.20 -37.84
N PRO A 353 -5.85 -2.62 -38.71
CA PRO A 353 -6.13 -3.56 -39.80
C PRO A 353 -6.72 -4.89 -39.29
N GLY A 354 -7.94 -5.22 -39.72
CA GLY A 354 -8.66 -6.42 -39.30
C GLY A 354 -9.44 -6.30 -37.98
N GLY A 355 -9.39 -5.14 -37.31
CA GLY A 355 -10.09 -4.88 -36.04
C GLY A 355 -9.28 -5.27 -34.80
N VAL A 356 -9.73 -4.74 -33.66
CA VAL A 356 -9.06 -4.84 -32.35
C VAL A 356 -8.92 -6.29 -31.88
N ASP A 357 -9.97 -7.10 -32.01
CA ASP A 357 -9.95 -8.49 -31.53
C ASP A 357 -9.01 -9.37 -32.36
N ALA A 358 -8.93 -9.13 -33.66
CA ALA A 358 -7.99 -9.82 -34.55
C ALA A 358 -6.54 -9.46 -34.20
N TYR A 359 -6.25 -8.18 -33.96
CA TYR A 359 -4.94 -7.70 -33.52
C TYR A 359 -4.51 -8.33 -32.19
N LEU A 360 -5.38 -8.28 -31.18
CA LEU A 360 -5.09 -8.82 -29.84
C LEU A 360 -5.11 -10.35 -29.76
N SER A 361 -5.58 -11.05 -30.80
CA SER A 361 -5.49 -12.52 -30.87
C SER A 361 -4.04 -13.01 -31.00
N ASN A 362 -3.14 -12.18 -31.54
CA ASN A 362 -1.75 -12.52 -31.73
C ASN A 362 -0.89 -12.11 -30.52
N LYS A 363 -0.45 -13.11 -29.75
CA LYS A 363 0.38 -12.90 -28.55
C LYS A 363 1.72 -12.18 -28.80
N THR A 364 2.24 -12.14 -30.04
CA THR A 364 3.47 -11.38 -30.37
C THR A 364 3.22 -9.90 -30.67
N GLN A 365 1.96 -9.53 -30.94
CA GLN A 365 1.47 -8.16 -31.16
C GLN A 365 0.89 -7.52 -29.89
N PHE A 366 0.71 -8.29 -28.82
CA PHE A 366 0.12 -7.78 -27.57
C PHE A 366 0.93 -6.57 -27.04
N PRO A 367 0.30 -5.40 -26.84
CA PRO A 367 1.01 -4.17 -26.45
C PRO A 367 1.63 -4.29 -25.06
N ARG A 368 2.81 -3.71 -24.87
CA ARG A 368 3.52 -3.72 -23.59
C ARG A 368 3.86 -2.33 -23.09
N VAL A 369 3.44 -1.96 -21.89
CA VAL A 369 3.57 -0.58 -21.37
C VAL A 369 4.22 -0.54 -19.99
N GLY A 370 5.17 0.38 -19.78
CA GLY A 370 5.76 0.67 -18.48
C GLY A 370 5.46 2.10 -18.01
N ILE A 371 5.43 2.32 -16.69
CA ILE A 371 5.35 3.65 -16.08
C ILE A 371 6.58 3.84 -15.20
N ALA A 372 7.31 4.95 -15.35
CA ALA A 372 8.43 5.34 -14.50
C ALA A 372 8.07 6.57 -13.67
N ILE A 373 8.20 6.49 -12.35
CA ILE A 373 7.90 7.58 -11.41
C ILE A 373 9.22 8.11 -10.83
N SER A 374 9.46 9.42 -11.02
CA SER A 374 10.69 10.09 -10.61
C SER A 374 10.94 10.10 -9.09
N GLY A 375 12.18 10.35 -8.68
CA GLY A 375 12.54 10.75 -7.32
C GLY A 375 12.20 12.21 -6.99
N GLY A 376 12.42 12.60 -5.73
CA GLY A 376 12.08 13.94 -5.22
C GLY A 376 11.17 13.96 -3.98
N GLY A 377 11.39 13.06 -3.02
CA GLY A 377 10.67 13.06 -1.73
C GLY A 377 9.15 12.93 -1.84
N TYR A 378 8.42 13.49 -0.87
CA TYR A 378 6.96 13.44 -0.86
C TYR A 378 6.30 14.21 -2.02
N ARG A 379 6.96 15.24 -2.57
CA ARG A 379 6.53 15.90 -3.81
C ARG A 379 6.35 14.87 -4.91
N ALA A 380 7.38 14.06 -5.14
CA ALA A 380 7.38 13.04 -6.19
C ALA A 380 6.46 11.86 -5.86
N MET A 381 6.36 11.48 -4.59
CA MET A 381 5.41 10.46 -4.16
C MET A 381 3.96 10.87 -4.46
N LEU A 382 3.55 12.05 -3.98
CA LEU A 382 2.19 12.59 -4.12
C LEU A 382 1.84 12.87 -5.59
N PHE A 383 2.77 13.46 -6.35
CA PHE A 383 2.61 13.66 -7.78
C PHE A 383 2.46 12.33 -8.53
N GLY A 384 3.33 11.36 -8.26
CA GLY A 384 3.29 10.02 -8.84
C GLY A 384 1.96 9.32 -8.60
N VAL A 385 1.51 9.20 -7.34
CA VAL A 385 0.23 8.54 -7.04
C VAL A 385 -0.98 9.32 -7.58
N GLY A 386 -0.89 10.63 -7.70
CA GLY A 386 -1.92 11.46 -8.33
C GLY A 386 -2.00 11.29 -9.85
N VAL A 387 -0.87 11.11 -10.53
CA VAL A 387 -0.83 10.71 -11.95
C VAL A 387 -1.40 9.31 -12.13
N LEU A 388 -1.04 8.34 -11.26
CA LEU A 388 -1.65 7.01 -11.28
C LEU A 388 -3.18 7.09 -11.10
N GLN A 389 -3.67 7.94 -10.18
CA GLN A 389 -5.10 8.19 -9.96
C GLN A 389 -5.79 8.77 -11.22
N GLY A 390 -5.10 9.61 -11.98
CA GLY A 390 -5.57 10.14 -13.26
C GLY A 390 -5.57 9.13 -14.42
N LEU A 391 -5.01 7.94 -14.22
CA LEU A 391 -4.99 6.83 -15.18
C LEU A 391 -5.83 5.63 -14.70
N ASP A 392 -6.40 5.67 -13.49
CA ASP A 392 -7.10 4.56 -12.84
C ASP A 392 -8.59 4.50 -13.23
N SER A 393 -9.06 3.36 -13.72
CA SER A 393 -10.50 3.12 -13.97
C SER A 393 -11.37 3.17 -12.72
N ARG A 394 -10.79 3.13 -11.52
CA ARG A 394 -11.51 3.36 -10.26
C ARG A 394 -11.85 4.84 -10.05
N ASN A 395 -11.19 5.76 -10.76
CA ASN A 395 -11.48 7.20 -10.68
C ASN A 395 -12.55 7.63 -11.70
N GLY A 396 -13.64 8.25 -11.22
CA GLY A 396 -14.74 8.73 -12.06
C GLY A 396 -14.34 9.86 -13.01
N THR A 397 -13.59 10.85 -12.53
CA THR A 397 -13.10 12.00 -13.30
C THR A 397 -12.15 11.56 -14.42
N ALA A 398 -11.22 10.63 -14.13
CA ALA A 398 -10.30 10.07 -15.11
C ALA A 398 -11.06 9.33 -16.23
N LYS A 399 -12.07 8.52 -15.89
CA LYS A 399 -12.95 7.87 -16.87
C LYS A 399 -13.70 8.88 -17.74
N GLN A 400 -14.28 9.92 -17.14
CA GLN A 400 -14.99 10.97 -17.86
C GLN A 400 -14.05 11.72 -18.84
N ARG A 401 -12.78 11.91 -18.46
CA ARG A 401 -11.73 12.51 -19.28
C ARG A 401 -10.99 11.51 -20.18
N GLY A 402 -11.51 10.30 -20.34
CA GLY A 402 -11.02 9.27 -21.26
C GLY A 402 -9.68 8.61 -20.90
N THR A 403 -9.05 8.93 -19.77
CA THR A 403 -7.73 8.40 -19.35
C THR A 403 -7.82 7.30 -18.29
N GLY A 404 -8.95 7.24 -17.55
CA GLY A 404 -9.20 6.26 -16.50
C GLY A 404 -9.39 4.84 -17.06
N GLY A 405 -8.39 3.99 -16.85
CA GLY A 405 -8.30 2.64 -17.38
C GLY A 405 -6.90 2.31 -17.88
N PHE A 406 -6.13 3.31 -18.31
CA PHE A 406 -4.77 3.13 -18.81
C PHE A 406 -3.82 2.50 -17.79
N LEU A 407 -3.98 2.80 -16.49
CA LEU A 407 -3.20 2.15 -15.42
C LEU A 407 -3.41 0.64 -15.38
N GLN A 408 -4.63 0.18 -15.66
CA GLN A 408 -4.94 -1.24 -15.70
C GLN A 408 -4.37 -1.97 -16.92
N LEU A 409 -3.81 -1.24 -17.90
CA LEU A 409 -3.15 -1.78 -19.09
C LEU A 409 -1.63 -1.92 -18.94
N ALA A 410 -1.00 -1.09 -18.08
CA ALA A 410 0.46 -1.07 -17.92
C ALA A 410 1.01 -2.37 -17.29
N ASP A 411 2.07 -2.94 -17.83
CA ASP A 411 2.69 -4.17 -17.34
C ASP A 411 3.65 -3.93 -16.18
N TYR A 412 4.33 -2.78 -16.14
CA TYR A 412 5.33 -2.43 -15.14
C TYR A 412 5.12 -1.03 -14.56
N VAL A 413 5.51 -0.85 -13.31
CA VAL A 413 5.61 0.45 -12.63
C VAL A 413 6.94 0.51 -11.88
N ALA A 414 7.83 1.42 -12.28
CA ALA A 414 9.16 1.60 -11.74
C ALA A 414 9.23 2.88 -10.90
N GLY A 415 9.88 2.81 -9.73
CA GLY A 415 10.06 3.94 -8.82
C GLY A 415 11.50 4.15 -8.36
N LEU A 416 11.90 5.40 -8.18
CA LEU A 416 13.16 5.83 -7.58
C LEU A 416 12.89 6.84 -6.47
N SER A 417 13.58 6.77 -5.33
CA SER A 417 13.47 7.74 -4.23
C SER A 417 12.00 7.99 -3.83
N GLY A 418 11.49 9.22 -3.85
CA GLY A 418 10.06 9.51 -3.65
C GLY A 418 9.08 8.70 -4.53
N GLY A 419 9.46 8.39 -5.77
CA GLY A 419 8.71 7.51 -6.67
C GLY A 419 8.79 6.03 -6.27
N SER A 420 9.84 5.60 -5.57
CA SER A 420 9.90 4.28 -4.93
C SER A 420 8.94 4.19 -3.74
N TRP A 421 8.72 5.29 -3.01
CA TRP A 421 7.73 5.34 -1.93
C TRP A 421 6.32 5.18 -2.50
N ALA A 422 6.00 5.85 -3.61
CA ALA A 422 4.73 5.69 -4.31
C ALA A 422 4.53 4.26 -4.85
N THR A 423 5.57 3.71 -5.51
CA THR A 423 5.50 2.37 -6.15
C THR A 423 5.41 1.27 -5.10
N GLY A 424 6.31 1.30 -4.12
CA GLY A 424 6.42 0.30 -3.06
C GLY A 424 5.23 0.31 -2.11
N SER A 425 4.83 1.49 -1.61
CA SER A 425 3.69 1.57 -0.67
C SER A 425 2.39 1.10 -1.32
N LYS A 426 2.13 1.41 -2.60
CA LYS A 426 0.96 0.85 -3.29
C LYS A 426 1.06 -0.66 -3.46
N ALA A 427 2.22 -1.21 -3.83
CA ALA A 427 2.40 -2.66 -4.01
C ALA A 427 2.20 -3.45 -2.71
N ILE A 428 2.91 -3.09 -1.63
CA ILE A 428 2.87 -3.80 -0.35
C ILE A 428 1.49 -3.69 0.34
N ASN A 429 0.76 -2.59 0.15
CA ASN A 429 -0.58 -2.40 0.71
C ASN A 429 -1.71 -3.03 -0.14
N ASP A 430 -1.40 -3.89 -1.12
CA ASP A 430 -2.37 -4.58 -2.00
C ASP A 430 -3.10 -3.65 -3.00
N TRP A 431 -2.36 -2.67 -3.54
CA TRP A 431 -2.75 -1.73 -4.60
C TRP A 431 -4.09 -0.97 -4.42
N PRO A 432 -4.34 -0.35 -3.25
CA PRO A 432 -5.53 0.49 -3.04
C PRO A 432 -5.54 1.71 -3.97
N THR A 433 -6.67 2.41 -4.04
CA THR A 433 -6.76 3.69 -4.76
C THR A 433 -5.87 4.75 -4.11
N THR A 434 -5.53 5.82 -4.83
CA THR A 434 -4.72 6.90 -4.24
C THR A 434 -5.47 7.66 -3.15
N GLN A 435 -6.81 7.67 -3.20
CA GLN A 435 -7.64 8.27 -2.14
C GLN A 435 -7.56 7.45 -0.85
N GLU A 436 -7.62 6.12 -0.94
CA GLU A 436 -7.45 5.24 0.23
C GLU A 436 -6.03 5.30 0.80
N MET A 437 -5.01 5.49 -0.05
CA MET A 437 -3.65 5.77 0.42
C MET A 437 -3.63 7.05 1.27
N ILE A 438 -4.17 8.17 0.77
CA ILE A 438 -4.22 9.44 1.52
C ILE A 438 -5.04 9.31 2.81
N GLU A 439 -6.22 8.68 2.77
CA GLU A 439 -7.12 8.65 3.92
C GLU A 439 -6.64 7.67 5.01
N TYR A 440 -6.17 6.48 4.65
CA TYR A 440 -5.96 5.35 5.59
C TYR A 440 -4.54 4.80 5.69
N VAL A 441 -3.59 5.25 4.85
CA VAL A 441 -2.22 4.72 4.84
C VAL A 441 -1.17 5.79 5.11
N TYR A 442 -1.30 6.95 4.45
CA TYR A 442 -0.32 8.02 4.48
C TYR A 442 -0.49 8.94 5.70
N ASP A 443 0.41 8.80 6.67
CA ASP A 443 0.47 9.61 7.90
C ASP A 443 1.37 10.86 7.75
N LEU A 444 1.19 11.62 6.65
CA LEU A 444 2.05 12.79 6.38
C LEU A 444 1.68 14.04 7.20
N GLU A 445 0.64 13.99 8.04
CA GLU A 445 0.29 15.13 8.92
C GLU A 445 1.19 15.18 10.16
N SER A 446 1.78 14.03 10.51
CA SER A 446 2.95 13.97 11.38
C SER A 446 4.21 14.29 10.57
N ASP A 447 5.21 14.93 11.17
CA ASP A 447 6.52 15.09 10.52
C ASP A 447 7.34 13.80 10.67
N LEU A 448 7.97 13.38 9.57
CA LEU A 448 8.72 12.12 9.49
C LEU A 448 9.95 12.08 10.42
N ILE A 449 10.52 13.22 10.76
CA ILE A 449 11.66 13.34 11.67
C ILE A 449 11.19 13.73 13.07
N TRP A 450 10.20 14.62 13.19
CA TRP A 450 9.68 15.14 14.46
C TRP A 450 8.17 14.88 14.64
N PRO A 451 7.75 13.63 14.91
CA PRO A 451 6.33 13.30 14.98
C PRO A 451 5.56 14.15 15.99
N SER A 452 4.36 14.56 15.59
CA SER A 452 3.61 15.66 16.23
C SER A 452 3.12 15.36 17.66
N ASP A 453 3.14 14.09 18.08
CA ASP A 453 2.80 13.65 19.42
C ASP A 453 4.00 13.58 20.39
N GLY A 454 5.20 13.94 19.93
CA GLY A 454 6.40 14.04 20.76
C GLY A 454 6.85 12.72 21.40
N LYS A 455 6.41 11.59 20.86
CA LYS A 455 6.67 10.27 21.44
C LYS A 455 8.16 9.93 21.41
N ILE A 456 8.77 9.97 22.60
CA ILE A 456 10.03 9.25 22.88
C ILE A 456 9.94 7.80 22.37
N SER A 457 8.75 7.17 22.44
CA SER A 457 8.54 5.80 21.98
C SER A 457 8.76 5.57 20.48
N PHE A 458 8.65 6.60 19.62
CA PHE A 458 9.00 6.48 18.20
C PHE A 458 10.51 6.24 18.04
N TYR A 459 11.33 7.07 18.67
CA TYR A 459 12.77 6.92 18.59
C TYR A 459 13.31 5.72 19.37
N THR A 460 12.64 5.28 20.44
CA THR A 460 13.02 4.02 21.09
C THR A 460 12.63 2.82 20.24
N ASP A 461 11.46 2.80 19.58
CA ASP A 461 11.11 1.71 18.64
C ASP A 461 12.12 1.63 17.48
N LEU A 462 12.51 2.78 16.92
CA LEU A 462 13.57 2.88 15.91
C LEU A 462 14.96 2.46 16.43
N LEU A 463 15.30 2.79 17.68
CA LEU A 463 16.56 2.33 18.30
C LEU A 463 16.53 0.83 18.56
N ASP A 464 15.49 0.32 19.20
CA ASP A 464 15.31 -1.09 19.55
C ASP A 464 15.31 -1.95 18.27
N ASP A 465 14.65 -1.51 17.18
CA ASP A 465 14.69 -2.19 15.88
C ASP A 465 16.12 -2.26 15.29
N VAL A 466 16.86 -1.15 15.28
CA VAL A 466 18.21 -1.14 14.70
C VAL A 466 19.20 -1.88 15.60
N ASP A 467 19.03 -1.82 16.91
CA ASP A 467 19.83 -2.55 17.89
C ASP A 467 19.60 -4.06 17.77
N ASP A 468 18.36 -4.52 17.56
CA ASP A 468 18.02 -5.92 17.23
C ASP A 468 18.84 -6.43 16.01
N LYS A 469 19.03 -5.58 14.99
CA LYS A 469 19.81 -5.92 13.77
C LYS A 469 21.33 -5.90 13.99
N ASP A 470 21.83 -4.97 14.80
CA ASP A 470 23.23 -4.84 15.22
C ASP A 470 23.65 -6.04 16.09
N ASP A 471 22.83 -6.41 17.08
CA ASP A 471 23.02 -7.58 17.96
C ASP A 471 22.96 -8.91 17.18
N ALA A 472 22.19 -8.97 16.07
CA ALA A 472 22.18 -10.09 15.14
C ALA A 472 23.42 -10.15 14.22
N GLY A 473 24.33 -9.16 14.29
CA GLY A 473 25.60 -9.13 13.58
C GLY A 473 25.54 -8.61 12.14
N PHE A 474 24.47 -7.92 11.76
CA PHE A 474 24.30 -7.33 10.43
C PHE A 474 24.68 -5.84 10.40
N PRO A 475 25.21 -5.31 9.29
CA PRO A 475 25.62 -3.92 9.24
C PRO A 475 24.40 -2.98 9.30
N VAL A 476 24.51 -1.98 10.18
CA VAL A 476 23.52 -0.92 10.37
C VAL A 476 24.03 0.43 9.85
N GLY A 477 23.10 1.25 9.36
CA GLY A 477 23.36 2.62 8.93
C GLY A 477 22.16 3.53 9.18
N ILE A 478 22.26 4.81 8.83
CA ILE A 478 21.11 5.74 8.95
C ILE A 478 19.93 5.29 8.11
N THR A 479 20.21 4.58 7.01
CA THR A 479 19.17 4.06 6.12
C THR A 479 18.22 3.09 6.84
N ASP A 480 18.66 2.41 7.90
CA ASP A 480 17.80 1.61 8.76
C ASP A 480 16.81 2.49 9.54
N TYR A 481 17.30 3.48 10.28
CA TYR A 481 16.46 4.46 11.01
C TYR A 481 15.51 5.22 10.07
N TRP A 482 16.01 5.66 8.92
CA TRP A 482 15.26 6.36 7.88
C TRP A 482 14.18 5.47 7.26
N GLY A 483 14.52 4.22 6.92
CA GLY A 483 13.59 3.24 6.38
C GLY A 483 12.50 2.84 7.39
N ARG A 484 12.85 2.73 8.67
CA ARG A 484 11.89 2.53 9.76
C ARG A 484 10.95 3.74 9.91
N ALA A 485 11.47 4.96 9.91
CA ALA A 485 10.64 6.17 9.88
C ALA A 485 9.66 6.17 8.68
N LEU A 486 10.15 5.88 7.46
CA LEU A 486 9.30 5.78 6.26
C LEU A 486 8.19 4.73 6.42
N SER A 487 8.44 3.63 7.14
CA SER A 487 7.43 2.58 7.37
C SER A 487 6.21 3.08 8.15
N TYR A 488 6.39 4.02 9.09
CA TYR A 488 5.29 4.65 9.83
C TYR A 488 4.32 5.41 8.90
N HIS A 489 4.85 6.05 7.86
CA HIS A 489 4.10 6.89 6.92
C HIS A 489 3.59 6.12 5.69
N LEU A 490 4.16 4.95 5.36
CA LEU A 490 3.93 4.26 4.09
C LEU A 490 3.18 2.91 4.20
N LEU A 491 3.01 2.37 5.41
CA LEU A 491 2.35 1.09 5.65
C LEU A 491 1.02 1.26 6.37
N ASN A 492 0.00 0.50 5.96
CA ASN A 492 -1.26 0.43 6.66
C ASN A 492 -1.04 -0.19 8.06
N GLN A 493 -1.09 0.65 9.10
CA GLN A 493 -0.75 0.26 10.47
C GLN A 493 -1.74 -0.76 11.08
N THR A 494 -2.91 -0.99 10.46
CA THR A 494 -3.85 -2.06 10.86
C THR A 494 -3.42 -3.42 10.28
N LYS A 495 -2.88 -3.43 9.06
CA LYS A 495 -2.38 -4.64 8.38
C LYS A 495 -0.95 -5.01 8.83
N TYR A 496 -0.12 -4.01 9.08
CA TYR A 496 1.29 -4.15 9.42
C TYR A 496 1.54 -3.69 10.87
N PRO A 497 1.48 -4.60 11.86
CA PRO A 497 1.70 -4.27 13.26
C PRO A 497 3.12 -3.76 13.49
N LYS A 498 3.32 -2.97 14.55
CA LYS A 498 4.58 -2.25 14.84
C LYS A 498 5.15 -1.51 13.61
N GLN A 499 4.23 -0.91 12.84
CA GLN A 499 4.55 -0.12 11.65
C GLN A 499 5.46 -0.90 10.68
N GLY A 500 5.18 -2.19 10.49
CA GLY A 500 5.91 -3.06 9.56
C GLY A 500 7.31 -3.49 10.01
N GLN A 501 7.57 -3.61 11.31
CA GLN A 501 8.82 -4.18 11.85
C GLN A 501 9.28 -5.44 11.09
N THR A 502 8.35 -6.36 10.79
CA THR A 502 8.61 -7.64 10.12
C THR A 502 8.25 -7.67 8.64
N ALA A 503 7.72 -6.58 8.07
CA ALA A 503 7.22 -6.56 6.70
C ALA A 503 8.38 -6.44 5.70
N VAL A 504 8.44 -7.32 4.71
CA VAL A 504 9.55 -7.40 3.75
C VAL A 504 9.08 -7.11 2.32
N TRP A 505 10.00 -6.63 1.47
CA TRP A 505 9.71 -6.40 0.05
C TRP A 505 9.22 -7.67 -0.66
N SER A 506 9.74 -8.84 -0.25
CA SER A 506 9.33 -10.12 -0.81
C SER A 506 7.90 -10.57 -0.44
N ASP A 507 7.21 -9.90 0.49
CA ASP A 507 5.79 -10.15 0.80
C ASP A 507 4.84 -9.72 -0.32
N ILE A 508 5.29 -8.86 -1.26
CA ILE A 508 4.47 -8.40 -2.38
C ILE A 508 3.87 -9.59 -3.15
N VAL A 509 4.61 -10.70 -3.29
CA VAL A 509 4.15 -11.90 -4.00
C VAL A 509 2.98 -12.61 -3.32
N ASN A 510 2.72 -12.31 -2.05
CA ASN A 510 1.60 -12.84 -1.26
C ASN A 510 0.38 -11.91 -1.26
N THR A 511 0.48 -10.68 -1.80
CA THR A 511 -0.70 -9.79 -1.89
C THR A 511 -1.70 -10.28 -2.93
N THR A 512 -3.00 -10.23 -2.62
CA THR A 512 -4.08 -10.79 -3.44
C THR A 512 -4.02 -10.26 -4.87
N SER A 513 -3.92 -8.94 -5.01
CA SER A 513 -3.93 -8.24 -6.29
C SER A 513 -2.66 -8.50 -7.10
N PHE A 514 -1.53 -8.84 -6.45
CA PHE A 514 -0.33 -9.30 -7.15
C PHE A 514 -0.49 -10.74 -7.60
N GLN A 515 -0.97 -11.64 -6.75
CA GLN A 515 -1.21 -13.04 -7.13
C GLN A 515 -2.18 -13.12 -8.31
N GLU A 516 -3.22 -12.29 -8.33
CA GLU A 516 -4.18 -12.14 -9.43
C GLU A 516 -3.63 -11.36 -10.64
N ALA A 517 -2.46 -10.72 -10.52
CA ALA A 517 -1.83 -9.88 -11.53
C ALA A 517 -2.70 -8.70 -12.01
N THR A 518 -3.50 -8.11 -11.11
CA THR A 518 -4.48 -7.06 -11.46
C THR A 518 -3.88 -5.66 -11.58
N TYR A 519 -2.76 -5.38 -10.92
CA TYR A 519 -1.96 -4.14 -11.01
C TYR A 519 -0.57 -4.36 -11.66
N PRO A 520 0.14 -3.31 -12.13
CA PRO A 520 1.42 -3.44 -12.84
C PRO A 520 2.56 -3.98 -11.94
N PHE A 521 3.52 -4.70 -12.52
CA PHE A 521 4.66 -5.28 -11.81
C PHE A 521 5.53 -4.17 -11.19
N PRO A 522 5.71 -4.13 -9.87
CA PRO A 522 6.48 -3.09 -9.22
C PRO A 522 7.98 -3.36 -9.33
N VAL A 523 8.75 -2.32 -9.64
CA VAL A 523 10.21 -2.32 -9.61
C VAL A 523 10.66 -1.08 -8.84
N ILE A 524 11.64 -1.19 -7.96
CA ILE A 524 12.36 -0.01 -7.45
C ILE A 524 13.85 -0.14 -7.71
N ILE A 525 14.56 0.99 -7.74
CA ILE A 525 15.98 1.02 -8.07
C ILE A 525 16.83 1.75 -7.02
N SER A 526 18.08 1.31 -6.89
CA SER A 526 19.18 2.01 -6.20
C SER A 526 20.43 1.96 -7.09
N ILE A 527 21.49 2.66 -6.67
CA ILE A 527 22.80 2.59 -7.33
C ILE A 527 23.84 2.04 -6.36
N GLY A 528 24.73 1.18 -6.83
CA GLY A 528 25.92 0.76 -6.11
C GLY A 528 27.05 1.79 -6.19
N ARG A 529 27.50 2.26 -5.03
CA ARG A 529 28.71 3.05 -4.87
C ARG A 529 29.92 2.13 -4.70
N GLN A 530 31.11 2.56 -5.13
CA GLN A 530 32.35 1.89 -4.75
C GLN A 530 32.95 2.57 -3.52
N PRO A 531 33.70 1.85 -2.66
CA PRO A 531 34.47 2.44 -1.57
C PRO A 531 35.30 3.64 -2.06
N ASP A 532 35.34 4.69 -1.24
CA ASP A 532 36.02 5.97 -1.49
C ASP A 532 35.52 6.81 -2.70
N ALA A 533 34.51 6.35 -3.45
CA ALA A 533 33.98 7.08 -4.60
C ALA A 533 33.01 8.20 -4.18
N ARG A 534 33.53 9.44 -4.09
CA ARG A 534 32.73 10.66 -3.78
C ARG A 534 31.78 11.12 -4.90
N TRP A 535 31.84 10.53 -6.10
CA TRP A 535 31.05 10.94 -7.25
C TRP A 535 30.43 9.72 -7.94
N ILE A 536 29.11 9.76 -8.14
CA ILE A 536 28.43 8.76 -8.96
C ILE A 536 28.64 9.11 -10.43
N ASN A 537 29.47 8.33 -11.11
CA ASN A 537 29.73 8.50 -12.53
C ASN A 537 28.56 7.97 -13.38
N LEU A 538 28.44 8.46 -14.62
CA LEU A 538 27.48 7.95 -15.63
C LEU A 538 27.58 6.43 -15.92
N ASN A 539 28.58 5.72 -15.38
CA ASN A 539 28.76 4.26 -15.49
C ASN A 539 28.49 3.48 -14.18
N ALA A 540 27.91 4.11 -13.16
CA ALA A 540 27.57 3.47 -11.90
C ALA A 540 26.54 2.34 -12.08
N THR A 541 26.60 1.32 -11.22
CA THR A 541 25.80 0.09 -11.39
C THR A 541 24.48 0.21 -10.64
N TYR A 542 23.37 0.27 -11.37
CA TYR A 542 22.02 0.22 -10.82
C TYR A 542 21.69 -1.18 -10.37
N PHE A 543 21.01 -1.27 -9.24
CA PHE A 543 20.39 -2.48 -8.73
C PHE A 543 18.87 -2.32 -8.75
N GLU A 544 18.18 -3.30 -9.32
CA GLU A 544 16.73 -3.42 -9.26
C GLU A 544 16.33 -4.29 -8.08
N PHE A 545 15.32 -3.85 -7.33
CA PHE A 545 14.52 -4.70 -6.46
C PHE A 545 13.19 -5.00 -7.18
N THR A 546 12.97 -6.27 -7.48
CA THR A 546 11.69 -6.80 -7.95
C THR A 546 11.10 -7.68 -6.84
N PRO A 547 9.80 -8.03 -6.85
CA PRO A 547 9.22 -8.97 -5.89
C PRO A 547 9.86 -10.37 -5.85
N TYR A 548 10.64 -10.74 -6.88
CA TYR A 548 11.31 -12.04 -6.98
C TYR A 548 12.82 -11.96 -6.77
N GLU A 549 13.48 -10.97 -7.36
CA GLU A 549 14.94 -10.90 -7.46
C GLU A 549 15.52 -9.49 -7.20
N PHE A 550 16.74 -9.48 -6.67
CA PHE A 550 17.63 -8.32 -6.56
C PHE A 550 18.85 -8.47 -7.48
N GLY A 551 19.23 -7.45 -8.23
CA GLY A 551 20.40 -7.54 -9.12
C GLY A 551 20.52 -6.47 -10.18
N SER A 552 21.39 -6.69 -11.17
CA SER A 552 21.68 -5.73 -12.24
C SER A 552 21.83 -6.38 -13.61
N TRP A 553 21.30 -5.72 -14.64
CA TRP A 553 21.46 -6.09 -16.05
C TRP A 553 22.78 -5.66 -16.69
N GLN A 554 23.55 -4.79 -16.03
CA GLN A 554 24.68 -4.11 -16.65
C GLN A 554 25.87 -5.06 -16.90
N PRO A 555 26.61 -4.92 -18.03
CA PRO A 555 27.68 -5.84 -18.44
C PRO A 555 28.75 -6.15 -17.38
N ASN A 556 28.99 -5.20 -16.47
CA ASN A 556 29.84 -5.35 -15.30
C ASN A 556 29.45 -6.62 -14.51
N LEU A 557 28.16 -6.78 -14.23
CA LEU A 557 27.61 -7.77 -13.31
C LEU A 557 26.73 -8.81 -14.04
N GLN A 558 25.63 -8.37 -14.66
CA GLN A 558 24.60 -9.22 -15.30
C GLN A 558 24.20 -10.40 -14.40
N ALA A 559 23.75 -10.09 -13.20
CA ALA A 559 23.51 -11.06 -12.14
C ALA A 559 22.31 -10.66 -11.29
N PHE A 560 21.52 -11.65 -10.91
CA PHE A 560 20.39 -11.50 -10.00
C PHE A 560 20.41 -12.62 -8.96
N MET A 561 19.83 -12.38 -7.79
CA MET A 561 19.60 -13.36 -6.73
C MET A 561 18.13 -13.31 -6.27
N PRO A 562 17.58 -14.35 -5.62
CA PRO A 562 16.30 -14.26 -4.91
C PRO A 562 16.30 -13.12 -3.89
N VAL A 563 15.35 -12.18 -4.00
CA VAL A 563 15.31 -10.97 -3.15
C VAL A 563 15.05 -11.31 -1.68
N GLY A 564 14.25 -12.35 -1.40
CA GLY A 564 14.02 -12.89 -0.06
C GLY A 564 15.19 -13.70 0.52
N SER A 565 16.35 -13.68 -0.13
CA SER A 565 17.62 -14.17 0.42
C SER A 565 18.69 -13.08 0.48
N LEU A 566 18.31 -11.82 0.23
CA LEU A 566 19.22 -10.67 0.34
C LEU A 566 19.79 -10.59 1.77
N GLY A 567 21.04 -10.12 1.90
CA GLY A 567 21.79 -10.19 3.16
C GLY A 567 22.53 -11.52 3.37
N SER A 568 22.29 -12.54 2.55
CA SER A 568 23.10 -13.77 2.58
C SER A 568 24.53 -13.50 2.12
N ALA A 569 25.52 -13.86 2.94
CA ALA A 569 26.91 -13.88 2.50
C ALA A 569 27.13 -15.08 1.55
N LEU A 570 27.43 -14.80 0.28
CA LEU A 570 27.71 -15.80 -0.75
C LEU A 570 29.17 -15.74 -1.19
N ASN A 571 29.68 -16.82 -1.77
CA ASN A 571 30.93 -16.84 -2.53
C ASN A 571 30.72 -17.64 -3.81
N ASN A 572 30.85 -16.98 -4.96
CA ASN A 572 30.49 -17.51 -6.28
C ASN A 572 29.09 -18.18 -6.26
N GLY A 573 28.12 -17.48 -5.69
CA GLY A 573 26.71 -17.90 -5.60
C GLY A 573 26.39 -19.03 -4.61
N GLN A 574 27.38 -19.55 -3.89
CA GLN A 574 27.21 -20.55 -2.84
C GLN A 574 27.25 -19.92 -1.44
N PRO A 575 26.43 -20.37 -0.47
CA PRO A 575 26.48 -19.86 0.91
C PRO A 575 27.89 -19.98 1.54
N SER A 576 28.45 -18.85 1.97
CA SER A 576 29.79 -18.82 2.55
C SER A 576 29.81 -19.17 4.03
N ALA A 577 28.67 -19.02 4.74
CA ALA A 577 28.47 -19.43 6.13
C ALA A 577 28.86 -20.91 6.38
N GLU A 578 29.39 -21.22 7.56
CA GLU A 578 29.88 -22.57 7.90
C GLU A 578 28.76 -23.62 7.88
N ASP A 579 27.60 -23.27 8.44
CA ASP A 579 26.39 -24.09 8.50
C ASP A 579 25.59 -24.14 7.18
N LYS A 580 26.05 -23.39 6.15
CA LYS A 580 25.39 -23.23 4.85
C LYS A 580 23.98 -22.61 4.91
N SER A 581 23.70 -21.84 5.95
CA SER A 581 22.48 -21.02 6.04
C SER A 581 22.47 -19.85 5.04
N CYS A 582 21.26 -19.34 4.80
CA CYS A 582 21.00 -18.07 4.11
C CYS A 582 20.28 -17.13 5.07
N VAL A 583 20.13 -15.86 4.69
CA VAL A 583 19.47 -14.82 5.49
C VAL A 583 18.12 -14.49 4.87
N ALA A 584 17.09 -14.32 5.70
CA ALA A 584 15.79 -13.77 5.31
C ALA A 584 15.45 -12.56 6.21
N GLY A 585 14.64 -11.62 5.71
CA GLY A 585 14.21 -10.45 6.48
C GLY A 585 15.08 -9.21 6.31
N TYR A 586 16.22 -9.30 5.62
CA TYR A 586 17.09 -8.15 5.35
C TYR A 586 16.41 -7.10 4.47
N GLU A 587 15.59 -7.55 3.52
CA GLU A 587 14.81 -6.73 2.60
C GLU A 587 13.54 -6.16 3.25
N ASN A 588 13.61 -5.73 4.52
CA ASN A 588 12.53 -5.00 5.19
C ASN A 588 12.01 -3.89 4.26
N PHE A 589 10.68 -3.75 4.18
CA PHE A 589 10.03 -2.83 3.24
C PHE A 589 10.57 -1.41 3.37
N GLY A 590 10.67 -0.92 4.61
CA GLY A 590 11.18 0.40 4.95
C GLY A 590 12.63 0.59 4.52
N TRP A 591 13.51 -0.37 4.89
CA TRP A 591 14.91 -0.37 4.46
C TRP A 591 15.06 -0.37 2.93
N THR A 592 14.20 -1.12 2.24
CA THR A 592 14.24 -1.29 0.78
C THR A 592 13.87 0.01 0.05
N VAL A 593 12.79 0.70 0.47
CA VAL A 593 12.45 2.02 -0.09
C VAL A 593 13.34 3.16 0.43
N GLY A 594 13.89 3.03 1.64
CA GLY A 594 14.89 3.94 2.21
C GLY A 594 16.24 3.87 1.49
N THR A 595 16.65 2.68 1.04
CA THR A 595 17.84 2.46 0.19
C THR A 595 17.72 3.13 -1.17
N SER A 596 16.48 3.27 -1.68
CA SER A 596 16.20 4.06 -2.87
C SER A 596 16.23 5.58 -2.60
N SER A 597 16.33 6.02 -1.33
CA SER A 597 16.26 7.44 -0.91
C SER A 597 17.30 7.86 0.14
N THR A 598 18.52 7.29 0.12
CA THR A 598 19.62 7.60 1.06
C THR A 598 20.04 9.07 1.07
N LEU A 599 19.74 9.85 0.03
CA LEU A 599 19.96 11.31 -0.05
C LEU A 599 19.43 12.06 1.20
N PHE A 600 18.36 11.55 1.82
CA PHE A 600 17.77 12.14 3.02
C PHE A 600 18.55 11.88 4.31
N ASN A 601 19.47 10.90 4.34
CA ASN A 601 20.23 10.52 5.54
C ASN A 601 21.04 11.70 6.12
N ALA A 602 21.64 12.52 5.24
CA ALA A 602 22.40 13.70 5.65
C ALA A 602 21.51 14.79 6.28
N LEU A 603 20.29 15.00 5.75
CA LEU A 603 19.32 15.89 6.37
C LEU A 603 18.81 15.32 7.70
N TYR A 604 18.52 14.03 7.75
CA TYR A 604 18.03 13.32 8.93
C TYR A 604 19.00 13.52 10.10
N LEU A 605 20.29 13.22 9.91
CA LEU A 605 21.35 13.50 10.89
C LEU A 605 21.41 14.96 11.31
N LYS A 606 21.51 15.89 10.35
CA LYS A 606 21.67 17.33 10.64
C LYS A 606 20.50 17.87 11.45
N THR A 607 19.29 17.40 11.12
CA THR A 607 18.05 17.77 11.80
C THR A 607 18.04 17.23 13.22
N LEU A 608 18.34 15.95 13.41
CA LEU A 608 18.48 15.31 14.73
C LEU A 608 19.52 16.01 15.63
N GLN A 609 20.70 16.33 15.08
CA GLN A 609 21.78 17.03 15.80
C GLN A 609 21.44 18.48 16.17
N GLY A 610 20.46 19.10 15.51
CA GLY A 610 20.02 20.46 15.77
C GLY A 610 19.05 20.61 16.96
N ASN A 611 18.58 19.51 17.56
CA ASN A 611 17.59 19.55 18.63
C ASN A 611 18.24 19.93 20.00
N THR A 612 17.58 20.79 20.77
CA THR A 612 18.02 21.24 22.10
C THR A 612 17.45 20.42 23.27
N ASP A 613 16.52 19.50 23.05
CA ASP A 613 15.92 18.67 24.09
C ASP A 613 16.89 17.61 24.62
N SER A 614 17.08 17.56 25.94
CA SER A 614 18.15 16.76 26.57
C SER A 614 17.96 15.24 26.45
N ILE A 615 16.72 14.76 26.35
CA ILE A 615 16.40 13.34 26.18
C ILE A 615 16.66 12.91 24.73
N LEU A 616 16.17 13.69 23.76
CA LEU A 616 16.39 13.45 22.34
C LEU A 616 17.88 13.57 21.99
N ASN A 617 18.63 14.48 22.62
CA ASN A 617 20.09 14.54 22.50
C ASN A 617 20.82 13.24 22.91
N ASN A 618 20.32 12.47 23.88
CA ASN A 618 20.94 11.20 24.26
C ASN A 618 20.61 10.07 23.27
N ILE A 619 19.38 10.06 22.75
CA ILE A 619 18.95 9.18 21.65
C ILE A 619 19.80 9.46 20.40
N VAL A 620 19.93 10.71 20.00
CA VAL A 620 20.73 11.13 18.83
C VAL A 620 22.21 10.79 19.01
N LYS A 621 22.76 10.90 20.24
CA LYS A 621 24.13 10.42 20.54
C LYS A 621 24.28 8.90 20.50
N SER A 622 23.22 8.14 20.78
CA SER A 622 23.25 6.69 20.65
C SER A 622 23.27 6.29 19.18
N ILE A 623 22.43 6.92 18.35
CA ILE A 623 22.43 6.79 16.89
C ILE A 623 23.81 7.16 16.31
N THR A 624 24.30 8.38 16.57
CA THR A 624 25.58 8.84 16.00
C THR A 624 26.82 8.19 16.61
N GLY A 625 26.72 7.61 17.81
CA GLY A 625 27.82 6.89 18.46
C GLY A 625 28.02 5.46 17.96
N LYS A 626 26.99 4.83 17.39
CA LYS A 626 27.09 3.51 16.73
C LYS A 626 27.50 3.58 15.26
N LEU A 627 27.24 4.71 14.61
CA LEU A 627 27.56 4.92 13.19
C LEU A 627 29.04 5.22 12.98
N SER A 628 29.64 4.62 11.97
CA SER A 628 30.95 5.01 11.45
C SER A 628 30.81 6.18 10.47
N ASP A 629 31.81 7.06 10.40
CA ASP A 629 31.79 8.23 9.50
C ASP A 629 31.57 7.86 8.02
N SER A 630 31.93 6.64 7.61
CA SER A 630 31.76 6.10 6.26
C SER A 630 30.35 5.58 5.93
N ASN A 631 29.51 5.32 6.94
CA ASN A 631 28.19 4.69 6.77
C ASN A 631 27.03 5.71 6.81
N ASN A 632 27.35 7.01 6.77
CA ASN A 632 26.39 8.07 7.01
C ASN A 632 25.49 8.42 5.80
N ASP A 633 25.74 7.83 4.63
CA ASP A 633 25.08 8.17 3.37
C ASP A 633 24.79 6.95 2.47
N VAL A 634 25.03 5.73 2.97
CA VAL A 634 24.81 4.46 2.25
C VAL A 634 23.88 3.51 2.99
N ALA A 635 23.28 2.60 2.24
CA ALA A 635 22.69 1.37 2.75
C ALA A 635 23.65 0.20 2.47
N GLN A 636 24.25 -0.37 3.51
CA GLN A 636 25.14 -1.51 3.35
C GLN A 636 24.35 -2.82 3.34
N VAL A 637 24.78 -3.77 2.50
CA VAL A 637 24.25 -5.14 2.48
C VAL A 637 25.38 -6.14 2.18
N PRO A 638 25.45 -7.29 2.88
CA PRO A 638 26.36 -8.38 2.53
C PRO A 638 26.30 -8.70 1.03
N ASN A 639 27.45 -8.71 0.37
CA ASN A 639 27.51 -8.77 -1.08
C ASN A 639 27.19 -10.18 -1.61
N PRO A 640 26.05 -10.39 -2.29
CA PRO A 640 25.69 -11.70 -2.82
C PRO A 640 26.48 -12.07 -4.09
N PHE A 641 27.20 -11.12 -4.68
CA PHE A 641 27.97 -11.30 -5.92
C PHE A 641 29.48 -11.43 -5.67
N LEU A 642 29.91 -11.59 -4.41
CA LEU A 642 31.30 -11.91 -4.06
C LEU A 642 31.74 -13.21 -4.78
N GLY A 643 32.95 -13.24 -5.34
CA GLY A 643 33.51 -14.36 -6.10
C GLY A 643 32.87 -14.64 -7.48
N TYR A 644 31.71 -14.05 -7.79
CA TYR A 644 31.01 -14.29 -9.05
C TYR A 644 31.62 -13.45 -10.20
N ARG A 645 31.89 -14.08 -11.35
CA ARG A 645 32.46 -13.47 -12.58
C ARG A 645 33.65 -12.50 -12.31
N PRO A 646 34.75 -12.96 -11.70
CA PRO A 646 35.85 -12.09 -11.24
C PRO A 646 36.51 -11.23 -12.34
N GLU A 647 36.41 -11.63 -13.61
CA GLU A 647 36.96 -10.88 -14.75
C GLU A 647 36.16 -9.62 -15.13
N THR A 648 34.84 -9.59 -14.85
CA THR A 648 33.95 -8.47 -15.25
C THR A 648 33.29 -7.77 -14.06
N ASN A 649 32.98 -8.54 -13.01
CA ASN A 649 32.25 -8.07 -11.84
C ASN A 649 33.14 -7.19 -10.97
N ARG A 650 32.88 -5.88 -11.01
CA ARG A 650 33.55 -4.87 -10.18
C ARG A 650 33.33 -5.03 -8.67
N PHE A 651 32.39 -5.89 -8.27
CA PHE A 651 32.06 -6.19 -6.88
C PHE A 651 32.60 -7.56 -6.42
N ASN A 652 33.36 -8.30 -7.24
CA ASN A 652 33.72 -9.69 -6.95
C ASN A 652 34.59 -9.90 -5.68
N ASN A 653 35.23 -8.85 -5.17
CA ASN A 653 36.15 -8.90 -4.04
C ASN A 653 35.72 -8.04 -2.83
N MET A 654 34.52 -7.48 -2.84
CA MET A 654 34.00 -6.63 -1.77
C MET A 654 33.05 -7.42 -0.86
N THR A 655 33.22 -7.35 0.46
CA THR A 655 32.37 -8.06 1.43
C THR A 655 30.94 -7.51 1.48
N TYR A 656 30.79 -6.22 1.24
CA TYR A 656 29.52 -5.50 1.25
C TYR A 656 29.29 -4.76 -0.08
N LEU A 657 28.03 -4.54 -0.43
CA LEU A 657 27.61 -3.54 -1.40
C LEU A 657 27.15 -2.29 -0.65
N ASP A 658 27.65 -1.13 -1.06
CA ASP A 658 27.14 0.16 -0.64
C ASP A 658 26.09 0.63 -1.65
N LEU A 659 24.83 0.75 -1.23
CA LEU A 659 23.73 1.19 -2.09
C LEU A 659 23.28 2.62 -1.73
N VAL A 660 22.91 3.41 -2.73
CA VAL A 660 22.49 4.82 -2.60
C VAL A 660 21.31 5.19 -3.51
N ASP A 661 20.69 6.35 -3.24
CA ASP A 661 19.65 6.97 -4.06
C ASP A 661 20.16 7.22 -5.49
N GLY A 662 19.43 6.70 -6.49
CA GLY A 662 19.74 6.92 -7.90
C GLY A 662 19.58 8.35 -8.40
N GLY A 663 18.92 9.22 -7.64
CA GLY A 663 18.84 10.65 -7.88
C GLY A 663 20.20 11.35 -7.80
N GLU A 664 21.15 10.82 -7.00
CA GLU A 664 22.53 11.32 -6.90
C GLU A 664 23.33 11.21 -8.23
N ALA A 665 22.84 10.43 -9.20
CA ALA A 665 23.41 10.37 -10.55
C ALA A 665 22.80 11.41 -11.53
N ASN A 666 21.81 12.22 -11.12
CA ASN A 666 20.90 13.00 -11.98
C ASN A 666 19.98 12.17 -12.89
N HIS A 667 19.85 10.86 -12.64
CA HIS A 667 18.98 9.95 -13.39
C HIS A 667 17.63 9.79 -12.67
N ASN A 668 17.01 10.92 -12.35
CA ASN A 668 15.91 10.96 -11.40
C ASN A 668 14.63 10.26 -11.87
N VAL A 669 14.53 9.82 -13.13
CA VAL A 669 13.42 8.99 -13.66
C VAL A 669 13.95 7.56 -13.92
N PRO A 670 13.32 6.51 -13.35
CA PRO A 670 13.81 5.12 -13.42
C PRO A 670 13.55 4.45 -14.78
N LEU A 671 14.27 4.88 -15.82
CA LEU A 671 14.09 4.41 -17.20
C LEU A 671 14.89 3.14 -17.54
N GLU A 672 16.11 2.98 -17.01
CA GLU A 672 16.95 1.79 -17.26
C GLU A 672 16.22 0.44 -17.08
N PRO A 673 15.44 0.19 -16.00
CA PRO A 673 14.67 -1.06 -15.88
C PRO A 673 13.61 -1.27 -16.95
N LEU A 674 13.02 -0.19 -17.50
CA LEU A 674 11.91 -0.28 -18.45
C LEU A 674 12.39 -0.33 -19.92
N PHE A 675 13.55 0.26 -20.21
CA PHE A 675 14.21 0.19 -21.52
C PHE A 675 15.01 -1.11 -21.73
N GLN A 676 15.10 -1.96 -20.71
CA GLN A 676 15.79 -3.25 -20.79
C GLN A 676 15.13 -4.20 -21.82
N PRO A 677 15.85 -4.66 -22.86
CA PRO A 677 15.29 -5.51 -23.92
C PRO A 677 14.59 -6.79 -23.46
N ALA A 678 14.97 -7.36 -22.31
CA ALA A 678 14.35 -8.53 -21.71
C ALA A 678 12.83 -8.37 -21.47
N ARG A 679 12.37 -7.16 -21.11
CA ARG A 679 10.96 -6.85 -20.81
C ARG A 679 10.12 -6.55 -22.07
N LYS A 680 10.78 -6.17 -23.17
CA LYS A 680 10.21 -5.97 -24.52
C LYS A 680 9.07 -4.94 -24.55
N LEU A 681 9.20 -3.83 -23.81
CA LEU A 681 8.16 -2.80 -23.78
C LEU A 681 8.02 -2.10 -25.14
N ASP A 682 6.79 -1.74 -25.48
CA ASP A 682 6.46 -0.96 -26.67
C ASP A 682 6.44 0.55 -26.37
N MET A 683 6.00 0.91 -25.16
CA MET A 683 5.94 2.28 -24.65
C MET A 683 6.37 2.38 -23.18
N VAL A 684 7.01 3.50 -22.82
CA VAL A 684 7.27 3.90 -21.43
C VAL A 684 6.69 5.29 -21.17
N LEU A 685 5.89 5.43 -20.12
CA LEU A 685 5.38 6.71 -19.60
C LEU A 685 6.29 7.20 -18.47
N ALA A 686 7.06 8.25 -18.71
CA ALA A 686 7.92 8.91 -17.74
C ALA A 686 7.17 10.03 -17.01
N VAL A 687 6.91 9.82 -15.72
CA VAL A 687 6.23 10.76 -14.81
C VAL A 687 7.31 11.52 -14.04
N ASP A 688 7.52 12.79 -14.38
CA ASP A 688 8.66 13.57 -13.90
C ASP A 688 8.24 14.74 -12.99
N SER A 689 8.77 14.75 -11.77
CA SER A 689 8.60 15.78 -10.74
C SER A 689 9.94 16.23 -10.15
N SER A 690 11.02 16.09 -10.93
CA SER A 690 12.35 16.60 -10.63
C SER A 690 12.31 18.12 -10.38
N ALA A 691 13.18 18.59 -9.50
CA ALA A 691 13.31 20.00 -9.14
C ALA A 691 14.52 20.61 -9.86
N ASP A 692 14.49 20.61 -11.19
CA ASP A 692 15.66 20.91 -12.04
C ASP A 692 15.91 22.42 -12.24
N THR A 693 14.89 23.26 -12.06
CA THR A 693 14.98 24.72 -12.22
C THR A 693 15.13 25.44 -10.87
N ASP A 694 15.62 26.69 -10.89
CA ASP A 694 15.61 27.62 -9.73
C ASP A 694 14.28 27.68 -8.96
N SER A 695 13.19 27.34 -9.65
CA SER A 695 11.79 27.38 -9.22
C SER A 695 11.22 25.99 -8.85
N GLY A 696 12.04 24.92 -8.85
CA GLY A 696 11.64 23.58 -8.41
C GLY A 696 10.79 22.77 -9.39
N TRP A 697 10.82 23.09 -10.68
CA TRP A 697 10.08 22.37 -11.72
C TRP A 697 10.99 21.51 -12.61
N PRO A 698 10.46 20.46 -13.29
CA PRO A 698 11.26 19.62 -14.16
C PRO A 698 11.59 20.34 -15.49
N ASN A 699 12.77 20.07 -16.04
CA ASN A 699 13.22 20.58 -17.34
C ASN A 699 13.69 19.47 -18.29
N GLY A 700 13.49 18.19 -17.95
CA GLY A 700 13.87 17.05 -18.78
C GLY A 700 15.32 16.56 -18.58
N THR A 701 16.08 17.13 -17.65
CA THR A 701 17.47 16.73 -17.37
C THR A 701 17.59 15.22 -17.10
N ALA A 702 16.68 14.62 -16.33
CA ALA A 702 16.72 13.20 -16.02
C ALA A 702 16.62 12.27 -17.27
N LEU A 703 15.83 12.67 -18.27
CA LEU A 703 15.73 11.96 -19.54
C LEU A 703 17.01 12.15 -20.38
N TYR A 704 17.55 13.36 -20.39
CA TYR A 704 18.77 13.70 -21.14
C TYR A 704 20.01 12.98 -20.59
N GLU A 705 20.17 12.90 -19.27
CA GLU A 705 21.27 12.15 -18.65
C GLU A 705 21.16 10.64 -18.89
N THR A 706 19.94 10.08 -18.86
CA THR A 706 19.70 8.69 -19.29
C THR A 706 20.12 8.46 -20.75
N PHE A 707 19.78 9.39 -21.65
CA PHE A 707 20.23 9.34 -23.05
C PHE A 707 21.76 9.42 -23.17
N ARG A 708 22.43 10.34 -22.46
CA ARG A 708 23.90 10.45 -22.43
C ARG A 708 24.58 9.16 -21.94
N ARG A 709 24.02 8.50 -20.92
CA ARG A 709 24.50 7.20 -20.43
C ARG A 709 24.31 6.09 -21.45
N ALA A 710 23.16 6.05 -22.14
CA ALA A 710 22.90 5.06 -23.19
C ALA A 710 23.87 5.19 -24.38
N GLN A 711 24.46 6.37 -24.64
CA GLN A 711 25.52 6.55 -25.64
C GLN A 711 26.89 5.94 -25.25
N LEU A 712 27.12 5.61 -23.97
CA LEU A 712 28.36 4.97 -23.55
C LEU A 712 28.42 3.53 -24.08
N LYS A 713 29.59 3.09 -24.57
CA LYS A 713 29.78 1.77 -25.17
C LYS A 713 29.30 0.60 -24.31
N SER A 714 29.40 0.71 -22.98
CA SER A 714 28.91 -0.32 -22.03
C SER A 714 27.37 -0.43 -21.97
N PHE A 715 26.64 0.54 -22.51
CA PHE A 715 25.18 0.56 -22.59
C PHE A 715 24.65 0.34 -24.00
N GLY A 716 25.54 0.02 -24.96
CA GLY A 716 25.17 -0.31 -26.35
C GLY A 716 24.19 -1.47 -26.50
N TYR A 717 23.97 -2.27 -25.45
CA TYR A 717 22.95 -3.32 -25.40
C TYR A 717 21.51 -2.77 -25.26
N MET A 718 21.34 -1.52 -24.84
CA MET A 718 20.05 -0.88 -24.56
C MET A 718 19.72 0.16 -25.63
N PRO A 719 18.66 -0.03 -26.43
CA PRO A 719 18.19 0.95 -27.39
C PRO A 719 17.42 2.06 -26.66
N PHE A 720 17.68 3.33 -27.00
CA PHE A 720 17.08 4.49 -26.31
C PHE A 720 16.71 5.60 -27.32
N PRO A 721 15.64 6.40 -27.10
CA PRO A 721 15.34 7.54 -27.97
C PRO A 721 16.40 8.64 -27.86
N LYS A 722 16.53 9.46 -28.90
CA LYS A 722 17.25 10.73 -28.83
C LYS A 722 16.45 11.71 -27.96
N ILE A 723 17.13 12.32 -26.99
CA ILE A 723 16.56 13.33 -26.08
C ILE A 723 17.35 14.63 -26.26
N PRO A 724 16.69 15.80 -26.41
CA PRO A 724 17.38 17.08 -26.47
C PRO A 724 17.80 17.58 -25.08
N ASP A 725 18.63 18.61 -25.05
CA ASP A 725 19.09 19.25 -23.81
C ASP A 725 17.96 20.03 -23.07
N ALA A 726 18.18 20.34 -21.79
CA ALA A 726 17.21 21.03 -20.94
C ALA A 726 16.82 22.45 -21.43
N ASN A 727 17.71 23.17 -22.13
CA ASN A 727 17.36 24.47 -22.70
C ASN A 727 16.35 24.29 -23.83
N THR A 728 16.57 23.31 -24.71
CA THR A 728 15.61 22.92 -25.76
C THR A 728 14.25 22.54 -25.16
N PHE A 729 14.22 21.79 -24.06
CA PHE A 729 12.97 21.45 -23.36
C PHE A 729 12.18 22.69 -22.93
N ILE A 730 12.84 23.69 -22.34
CA ILE A 730 12.20 24.93 -21.89
C ILE A 730 11.78 25.79 -23.10
N ASN A 731 12.68 26.02 -24.06
CA ASN A 731 12.46 26.91 -25.20
C ASN A 731 11.32 26.42 -26.11
N LYS A 732 11.21 25.10 -26.33
CA LYS A 732 10.10 24.46 -27.09
C LYS A 732 8.90 24.05 -26.22
N GLY A 733 8.93 24.35 -24.92
CA GLY A 733 7.88 24.03 -23.95
C GLY A 733 7.59 22.53 -23.77
N LEU A 734 8.55 21.64 -24.05
CA LEU A 734 8.42 20.19 -23.89
C LEU A 734 8.17 19.81 -22.42
N ASN A 735 8.61 20.64 -21.47
CA ASN A 735 8.35 20.51 -20.03
C ASN A 735 7.01 21.12 -19.56
N THR A 736 6.04 21.31 -20.46
CA THR A 736 4.71 21.88 -20.14
C THR A 736 3.54 21.00 -20.59
N ARG A 737 3.83 19.88 -21.24
CA ARG A 737 2.86 19.02 -21.94
C ARG A 737 3.38 17.59 -22.08
N PRO A 738 2.50 16.61 -22.37
CA PRO A 738 2.95 15.34 -22.90
C PRO A 738 3.81 15.51 -24.15
N SER A 739 5.00 14.91 -24.17
CA SER A 739 5.94 14.96 -25.30
C SER A 739 6.44 13.56 -25.63
N PHE A 740 6.40 13.15 -26.89
CA PHE A 740 6.81 11.81 -27.33
C PHE A 740 8.21 11.82 -27.97
N PHE A 741 9.04 10.86 -27.59
CA PHE A 741 10.40 10.69 -28.13
C PHE A 741 10.60 9.28 -28.72
N GLY A 742 11.39 9.18 -29.78
CA GLY A 742 11.61 7.94 -30.53
C GLY A 742 10.45 7.55 -31.46
N CYS A 743 9.65 8.50 -31.94
CA CYS A 743 8.53 8.19 -32.84
C CYS A 743 8.99 7.50 -34.14
N SER A 744 10.16 7.88 -34.68
CA SER A 744 10.86 7.09 -35.70
C SER A 744 11.92 6.19 -35.06
N ILE A 745 12.18 5.03 -35.67
CA ILE A 745 13.34 4.19 -35.31
C ILE A 745 14.68 4.91 -35.57
N ASN A 746 14.70 5.83 -36.55
CA ASN A 746 15.86 6.68 -36.86
C ASN A 746 16.13 7.74 -35.77
N ASP A 747 15.18 7.96 -34.86
CA ASP A 747 15.31 8.86 -33.70
C ASP A 747 15.71 8.10 -32.43
N THR A 748 16.35 6.95 -32.60
CA THR A 748 16.90 6.13 -31.51
C THR A 748 18.41 5.95 -31.67
N ILE A 749 19.06 5.52 -30.60
CA ILE A 749 20.47 5.09 -30.57
C ILE A 749 20.55 3.60 -30.25
N ASN A 750 21.72 3.00 -30.52
CA ASN A 750 22.03 1.59 -30.27
C ASN A 750 21.17 0.57 -31.03
N GLY A 751 20.36 0.96 -32.02
CA GLY A 751 19.49 0.05 -32.77
C GLY A 751 20.22 -1.11 -33.49
N GLU A 752 21.51 -0.94 -33.82
CA GLU A 752 22.35 -1.99 -34.42
C GLU A 752 23.07 -2.88 -33.39
N THR A 753 23.19 -2.42 -32.13
CA THR A 753 23.96 -3.09 -31.06
C THR A 753 23.10 -3.60 -29.91
N ALA A 754 21.80 -3.26 -29.92
CA ALA A 754 20.83 -3.63 -28.92
C ALA A 754 20.72 -5.15 -28.76
N ALA A 755 20.62 -5.61 -27.52
CA ALA A 755 20.44 -7.03 -27.23
C ALA A 755 19.15 -7.54 -27.89
N ASN A 756 19.20 -8.76 -28.44
CA ASN A 756 18.07 -9.42 -29.11
C ASN A 756 17.48 -8.64 -30.30
N ASN A 757 18.26 -7.75 -30.94
CA ASN A 757 17.80 -6.84 -32.01
C ASN A 757 16.60 -5.97 -31.57
N ALA A 758 16.55 -5.59 -30.29
CA ALA A 758 15.44 -4.83 -29.74
C ALA A 758 15.39 -3.40 -30.30
N VAL A 759 14.17 -2.91 -30.53
CA VAL A 759 13.90 -1.52 -30.85
C VAL A 759 13.56 -0.78 -29.56
N SER A 760 14.03 0.46 -29.42
CA SER A 760 13.72 1.29 -28.25
C SER A 760 12.20 1.46 -28.09
N PRO A 761 11.62 1.28 -26.89
CA PRO A 761 10.27 1.74 -26.58
C PRO A 761 10.06 3.21 -27.00
N LEU A 762 8.83 3.59 -27.34
CA LEU A 762 8.48 5.01 -27.43
C LEU A 762 8.39 5.59 -26.02
N LEU A 763 9.02 6.73 -25.80
CA LEU A 763 9.00 7.42 -24.51
C LEU A 763 7.93 8.53 -24.54
N VAL A 764 6.91 8.41 -23.71
CA VAL A 764 5.96 9.49 -23.41
C VAL A 764 6.44 10.18 -22.14
N TYR A 765 6.82 11.45 -22.24
CA TYR A 765 7.20 12.29 -21.10
C TYR A 765 5.99 13.05 -20.58
N LEU A 766 5.77 13.01 -19.25
CA LEU A 766 4.68 13.69 -18.55
C LEU A 766 5.25 14.53 -17.39
N PRO A 767 5.53 15.82 -17.62
CA PRO A 767 6.12 16.72 -16.61
C PRO A 767 5.10 17.19 -15.58
N ASN A 768 5.56 17.38 -14.35
CA ASN A 768 4.86 18.14 -13.31
C ASN A 768 4.64 19.59 -13.75
N TYR A 769 3.39 20.05 -13.71
CA TYR A 769 2.97 21.38 -14.16
C TYR A 769 1.78 21.88 -13.31
N PRO A 770 1.68 23.18 -12.98
CA PRO A 770 0.59 23.69 -12.16
C PRO A 770 -0.67 23.96 -13.00
N TYR A 771 -1.56 22.97 -13.12
CA TYR A 771 -2.90 23.17 -13.69
C TYR A 771 -3.85 23.88 -12.71
N SER A 772 -3.82 23.45 -11.44
CA SER A 772 -4.73 23.92 -10.39
C SER A 772 -4.04 24.18 -9.04
N PHE A 773 -2.82 23.68 -8.84
CA PHE A 773 -2.06 23.88 -7.60
C PHE A 773 -0.54 23.83 -7.87
N ASN A 774 0.24 24.52 -7.04
CA ASN A 774 1.70 24.51 -7.12
C ASN A 774 2.26 23.28 -6.40
N THR A 775 2.67 22.29 -7.18
CA THR A 775 3.23 20.99 -6.77
C THR A 775 4.76 20.94 -6.84
N ASN A 776 5.43 22.10 -6.78
CA ASN A 776 6.88 22.28 -6.84
C ASN A 776 7.49 22.58 -5.45
N THR A 777 6.99 21.91 -4.41
CA THR A 777 7.50 22.05 -3.03
C THR A 777 8.93 21.53 -2.89
N ASP A 778 9.61 21.92 -1.81
CA ASP A 778 10.96 21.43 -1.53
C ASP A 778 11.00 19.90 -1.46
N THR A 779 12.11 19.30 -1.91
CA THR A 779 12.34 17.84 -1.82
C THR A 779 12.38 17.37 -0.36
N TYR A 780 12.80 18.25 0.55
CA TYR A 780 12.98 18.01 1.97
C TYR A 780 11.77 18.44 2.84
N GLU A 781 10.62 18.77 2.22
CA GLU A 781 9.37 18.95 2.94
C GLU A 781 8.84 17.56 3.37
N LEU A 782 8.81 17.29 4.68
CA LEU A 782 8.52 15.97 5.25
C LEU A 782 7.19 15.86 6.02
N SER A 783 6.31 16.86 5.89
CA SER A 783 4.91 16.80 6.32
C SER A 783 3.98 17.58 5.37
N TYR A 784 2.74 17.12 5.24
CA TYR A 784 1.69 17.69 4.40
C TYR A 784 0.32 17.45 5.04
N SER A 785 -0.48 18.50 5.26
CA SER A 785 -1.89 18.36 5.66
C SER A 785 -2.70 17.57 4.63
N LYS A 786 -3.75 16.84 5.03
CA LYS A 786 -4.61 16.09 4.06
C LYS A 786 -5.14 17.00 2.94
N GLU A 787 -5.49 18.25 3.25
CA GLU A 787 -5.92 19.24 2.25
C GLU A 787 -4.83 19.50 1.19
N THR A 788 -3.56 19.59 1.60
CA THR A 788 -2.43 19.80 0.68
C THR A 788 -2.16 18.54 -0.13
N GLN A 789 -2.21 17.36 0.49
CA GLN A 789 -2.11 16.07 -0.20
C GLN A 789 -3.19 15.93 -1.28
N GLN A 790 -4.44 16.31 -0.99
CA GLN A 790 -5.54 16.28 -1.96
C GLN A 790 -5.30 17.26 -3.12
N LYS A 791 -4.90 18.51 -2.85
CA LYS A 791 -4.57 19.48 -3.90
C LYS A 791 -3.42 19.02 -4.81
N PHE A 792 -2.44 18.32 -4.25
CA PHE A 792 -1.39 17.64 -5.01
C PHE A 792 -1.97 16.60 -5.96
N VAL A 793 -2.83 15.71 -5.47
CA VAL A 793 -3.47 14.68 -6.28
C VAL A 793 -4.38 15.28 -7.35
N ASP A 794 -5.20 16.28 -7.03
CA ASP A 794 -6.09 16.93 -8.00
C ASP A 794 -5.31 17.58 -9.15
N ASN A 795 -4.21 18.28 -8.84
CA ASN A 795 -3.33 18.85 -9.85
C ASN A 795 -2.67 17.77 -10.73
N SER A 796 -2.28 16.66 -10.12
CA SER A 796 -1.63 15.53 -10.81
C SER A 796 -2.60 14.74 -11.69
N VAL A 797 -3.87 14.62 -11.28
CA VAL A 797 -4.97 14.12 -12.13
C VAL A 797 -5.19 15.08 -13.30
N ASN A 798 -5.14 16.40 -13.08
CA ASN A 798 -5.21 17.37 -14.18
C ASN A 798 -4.02 17.23 -15.15
N VAL A 799 -2.78 17.00 -14.67
CA VAL A 799 -1.62 16.70 -15.53
C VAL A 799 -1.84 15.43 -16.36
N ALA A 800 -2.18 14.31 -15.72
CA ALA A 800 -2.38 13.02 -16.40
C ALA A 800 -3.52 13.03 -17.43
N THR A 801 -4.55 13.84 -17.18
CA THR A 801 -5.74 13.97 -18.04
C THR A 801 -5.68 15.17 -19.01
N MET A 802 -4.63 16.00 -18.97
CA MET A 802 -4.59 17.34 -19.57
C MET A 802 -5.87 18.16 -19.30
N GLY A 803 -6.35 18.12 -18.05
CA GLY A 803 -7.60 18.75 -17.61
C GLY A 803 -8.88 18.14 -18.20
N GLY A 804 -8.78 17.22 -19.16
CA GLY A 804 -9.88 16.79 -20.03
C GLY A 804 -10.12 17.71 -21.23
N GLU A 805 -9.18 18.59 -21.57
CA GLU A 805 -9.34 19.59 -22.64
C GLU A 805 -8.86 19.11 -24.03
N MET A 806 -8.16 17.97 -24.10
CA MET A 806 -7.65 17.38 -25.35
C MET A 806 -8.39 16.09 -25.70
N GLU A 807 -9.36 16.16 -26.62
CA GLU A 807 -10.22 15.03 -27.02
C GLU A 807 -9.45 13.81 -27.55
N ASP A 808 -8.29 14.01 -28.16
CA ASP A 808 -7.47 12.96 -28.77
C ASP A 808 -6.51 12.28 -27.79
N TRP A 809 -6.36 12.77 -26.56
CA TRP A 809 -5.29 12.32 -25.67
C TRP A 809 -5.30 10.81 -25.39
N SER A 810 -6.47 10.24 -25.11
CA SER A 810 -6.65 8.81 -24.85
C SER A 810 -6.34 7.95 -26.09
N GLN A 811 -6.75 8.41 -27.27
CA GLN A 811 -6.41 7.81 -28.56
C GLN A 811 -4.89 7.87 -28.81
N CYS A 812 -4.24 8.98 -28.45
CA CYS A 812 -2.81 9.15 -28.64
C CYS A 812 -1.97 8.33 -27.66
N LEU A 813 -2.43 8.11 -26.43
CA LEU A 813 -1.86 7.12 -25.50
C LEU A 813 -1.97 5.69 -26.05
N ALA A 814 -3.11 5.32 -26.64
CA ALA A 814 -3.28 4.02 -27.29
C ALA A 814 -2.34 3.85 -28.49
N CYS A 815 -2.29 4.85 -29.39
CA CYS A 815 -1.40 4.85 -30.55
C CYS A 815 0.09 4.79 -30.15
N ALA A 816 0.50 5.52 -29.12
CA ALA A 816 1.84 5.45 -28.55
C ALA A 816 2.18 4.02 -28.05
N SER A 817 1.23 3.34 -27.41
CA SER A 817 1.36 1.96 -26.92
C SER A 817 1.44 0.92 -28.04
N LEU A 818 0.83 1.21 -29.21
CA LEU A 818 0.76 0.30 -30.36
C LEU A 818 1.96 0.44 -31.33
N LEU A 819 2.70 1.54 -31.29
CA LEU A 819 3.69 1.89 -32.30
C LEU A 819 4.70 0.75 -32.58
N ARG A 820 5.27 0.18 -31.52
CA ARG A 820 6.31 -0.85 -31.64
C ARG A 820 5.77 -2.24 -31.93
N SER A 821 4.57 -2.57 -31.48
CA SER A 821 3.91 -3.85 -31.78
C SER A 821 3.43 -3.90 -33.24
N LEU A 822 2.95 -2.79 -33.79
CA LEU A 822 2.67 -2.62 -35.23
C LEU A 822 3.96 -2.76 -36.06
N GLN A 823 5.00 -1.97 -35.75
CA GLN A 823 6.30 -2.03 -36.45
C GLN A 823 6.93 -3.43 -36.42
N ARG A 824 6.93 -4.09 -35.25
CA ARG A 824 7.46 -5.46 -35.06
C ARG A 824 6.71 -6.53 -35.86
N SER A 825 5.43 -6.29 -36.18
CA SER A 825 4.60 -7.23 -36.93
C SER A 825 4.40 -6.85 -38.40
N GLY A 826 5.03 -5.78 -38.87
CA GLY A 826 4.92 -5.33 -40.26
C GLY A 826 3.51 -4.86 -40.65
N GLN A 827 2.70 -4.44 -39.68
CA GLN A 827 1.37 -3.88 -39.95
C GLN A 827 1.44 -2.36 -40.16
N ASP A 828 0.59 -1.87 -41.07
CA ASP A 828 0.45 -0.45 -41.34
C ASP A 828 -0.05 0.32 -40.11
N MET A 829 0.45 1.54 -39.95
CA MET A 829 0.02 2.45 -38.89
C MET A 829 -1.41 2.95 -39.19
N PRO A 830 -2.35 2.90 -38.24
CA PRO A 830 -3.67 3.52 -38.42
C PRO A 830 -3.54 5.02 -38.71
N ASP A 831 -4.32 5.55 -39.67
CA ASP A 831 -4.38 6.99 -39.98
C ASP A 831 -4.65 7.83 -38.72
N LYS A 832 -5.50 7.29 -37.84
CA LYS A 832 -5.84 7.84 -36.51
C LYS A 832 -4.64 8.01 -35.57
N CYS A 833 -3.55 7.30 -35.81
CA CYS A 833 -2.33 7.42 -35.03
C CYS A 833 -1.34 8.42 -35.64
N GLN A 834 -1.39 8.67 -36.96
CA GLN A 834 -0.51 9.65 -37.60
C GLN A 834 -0.74 11.08 -37.09
N SER A 835 -2.00 11.47 -36.85
CA SER A 835 -2.32 12.78 -36.24
C SER A 835 -1.72 12.94 -34.84
N CYS A 836 -1.77 11.89 -34.02
CA CYS A 836 -1.16 11.86 -32.70
C CYS A 836 0.36 12.06 -32.77
N PHE A 837 1.05 11.35 -33.65
CA PHE A 837 2.50 11.52 -33.80
C PHE A 837 2.86 12.91 -34.34
N ASN A 838 2.09 13.45 -35.29
CA ASN A 838 2.29 14.82 -35.79
C ASN A 838 2.13 15.89 -34.70
N ARG A 839 1.34 15.63 -33.65
CA ARG A 839 1.02 16.56 -32.56
C ARG A 839 1.94 16.45 -31.34
N TYR A 840 2.27 15.23 -30.93
CA TYR A 840 2.96 14.97 -29.66
C TYR A 840 4.45 14.62 -29.82
N CYS A 841 4.91 14.18 -30.99
CA CYS A 841 6.32 13.88 -31.19
C CYS A 841 7.17 15.15 -31.20
N TRP A 842 8.34 15.08 -30.56
CA TRP A 842 9.37 16.09 -30.74
C TRP A 842 9.81 16.13 -32.22
N ASP A 843 9.96 17.35 -32.75
CA ASP A 843 10.27 17.65 -34.16
C ASP A 843 11.74 17.41 -34.55
N GLY A 844 12.54 16.85 -33.64
CA GLY A 844 13.98 16.64 -33.81
C GLY A 844 14.80 17.93 -33.86
N GLN A 845 14.18 19.10 -33.67
CA GLN A 845 14.89 20.39 -33.68
C GLN A 845 15.33 20.75 -32.26
N SER A 846 16.59 21.18 -32.11
CA SER A 846 17.13 21.69 -30.85
C SER A 846 17.14 23.21 -30.81
N ASP A 847 17.00 23.76 -29.60
CA ASP A 847 17.25 25.17 -29.28
C ASP A 847 18.00 25.25 -27.95
N SER A 848 19.30 24.97 -28.00
CA SER A 848 20.16 24.88 -26.82
C SER A 848 20.57 26.25 -26.23
N ASN A 849 20.01 27.36 -26.73
CA ASN A 849 20.29 28.70 -26.21
C ASN A 849 19.74 28.86 -24.79
N ALA A 850 20.40 29.66 -23.95
CA ALA A 850 19.90 29.95 -22.61
C ALA A 850 18.47 30.54 -22.68
N PRO A 851 17.48 30.01 -21.92
CA PRO A 851 16.10 30.47 -21.98
C PRO A 851 15.96 31.98 -21.74
N ALA A 852 15.08 32.63 -22.52
CA ALA A 852 14.90 34.08 -22.51
C ALA A 852 14.36 34.64 -21.19
N SER A 853 13.77 33.77 -20.36
CA SER A 853 13.33 34.08 -19.00
C SER A 853 13.42 32.83 -18.11
N LYS A 854 13.47 33.02 -16.78
CA LYS A 854 13.41 31.92 -15.82
C LYS A 854 12.13 31.11 -16.05
N TYR A 855 12.21 29.78 -15.98
CA TYR A 855 11.03 28.94 -16.09
C TYR A 855 10.22 29.01 -14.80
N GLN A 856 9.09 29.73 -14.81
CA GLN A 856 8.18 29.85 -13.67
C GLN A 856 6.73 29.88 -14.20
N PRO A 857 6.11 28.70 -14.42
CA PRO A 857 4.75 28.61 -14.93
C PRO A 857 3.73 29.13 -13.91
N SER A 858 2.72 29.85 -14.38
CA SER A 858 1.53 30.20 -13.60
C SER A 858 0.55 29.04 -13.51
N ILE A 859 -0.23 28.98 -12.43
CA ILE A 859 -1.37 28.06 -12.31
C ILE A 859 -2.35 28.29 -13.47
N GLY A 860 -2.65 27.23 -14.22
CA GLY A 860 -3.67 27.21 -15.28
C GLY A 860 -3.34 26.23 -16.41
N THR A 861 -4.18 26.20 -17.44
CA THR A 861 -3.99 25.34 -18.62
C THR A 861 -2.71 25.73 -19.39
N PRO A 862 -1.81 24.77 -19.74
CA PRO A 862 -0.61 25.06 -20.52
C PRO A 862 -0.93 25.66 -21.91
N PRO A 863 -0.06 26.53 -22.48
CA PRO A 863 -0.29 27.13 -23.80
C PRO A 863 -0.55 26.12 -24.93
N PHE A 864 0.07 24.94 -24.86
CA PHE A 864 -0.16 23.85 -25.82
C PHE A 864 -1.60 23.32 -25.75
N VAL A 865 -2.12 23.06 -24.55
CA VAL A 865 -3.48 22.54 -24.35
C VAL A 865 -4.51 23.62 -24.71
N ALA A 866 -4.33 24.84 -24.19
CA ALA A 866 -5.19 25.99 -24.48
C ALA A 866 -5.25 26.39 -25.97
N SER A 867 -4.33 25.88 -26.80
CA SER A 867 -4.27 26.12 -28.24
C SER A 867 -4.52 24.86 -29.08
N ASN A 868 -5.04 23.79 -28.47
CA ASN A 868 -5.30 22.49 -29.11
C ASN A 868 -4.08 21.96 -29.90
N GLY A 869 -2.91 22.02 -29.26
CA GLY A 869 -1.64 21.52 -29.76
C GLY A 869 -0.87 22.44 -30.71
N THR A 870 -1.32 23.67 -30.97
CA THR A 870 -0.69 24.55 -31.97
C THR A 870 0.46 25.41 -31.44
N ASN A 871 0.42 25.84 -30.17
CA ASN A 871 1.48 26.64 -29.54
C ASN A 871 2.45 25.77 -28.74
N SER A 872 3.62 25.51 -29.33
CA SER A 872 4.74 24.77 -28.71
C SER A 872 5.90 25.70 -28.34
N VAL A 873 5.68 26.57 -27.35
CA VAL A 873 6.63 27.61 -26.92
C VAL A 873 6.77 27.67 -25.40
N GLN A 874 7.83 28.31 -24.90
CA GLN A 874 7.96 28.64 -23.47
C GLN A 874 6.70 29.41 -22.98
N PRO A 875 6.05 29.00 -21.87
CA PRO A 875 4.99 29.78 -21.24
C PRO A 875 5.52 31.13 -20.75
N ALA A 876 4.66 32.15 -20.71
CA ALA A 876 5.04 33.46 -20.16
C ALA A 876 5.43 33.31 -18.68
N SER A 877 6.68 33.61 -18.35
CA SER A 877 7.13 33.70 -16.94
C SER A 877 6.36 34.81 -16.23
N THR A 878 5.74 34.49 -15.09
CA THR A 878 5.25 35.53 -14.19
C THR A 878 6.45 36.25 -13.58
N GLY A 879 6.72 37.49 -14.00
CA GLY A 879 7.85 38.31 -13.51
C GLY A 879 7.66 38.82 -12.09
N VAL A 880 7.32 37.94 -11.14
CA VAL A 880 7.05 38.27 -9.74
C VAL A 880 8.08 37.57 -8.85
N ASP A 881 9.12 38.31 -8.49
CA ASP A 881 10.06 37.89 -7.45
C ASP A 881 9.37 37.89 -6.08
N SER A 882 9.37 36.72 -5.42
CA SER A 882 9.07 36.48 -4.00
C SER A 882 7.62 36.68 -3.49
N PRO A 883 7.22 35.94 -2.44
CA PRO A 883 5.99 36.22 -1.69
C PRO A 883 6.15 37.52 -0.89
N THR A 884 5.34 38.53 -1.21
CA THR A 884 5.30 39.79 -0.47
C THR A 884 4.71 39.59 0.92
N LYS A 885 5.42 40.08 1.95
CA LYS A 885 4.84 40.32 3.27
C LYS A 885 3.72 41.36 3.13
N GLY A 886 2.46 40.93 3.22
CA GLY A 886 1.33 41.83 3.40
C GLY A 886 1.34 42.43 4.80
N ASP A 887 1.35 43.75 4.89
CA ASP A 887 1.15 44.51 6.13
C ASP A 887 -0.21 45.25 6.08
N SER A 888 -0.68 45.69 7.25
CA SER A 888 -1.94 46.39 7.56
C SER A 888 -3.24 45.55 7.66
N GLY A 889 -3.92 45.64 8.82
CA GLY A 889 -5.28 45.13 9.03
C GLY A 889 -5.56 44.55 10.43
N ASP A 890 -5.49 45.35 11.50
CA ASP A 890 -5.68 44.89 12.89
C ASP A 890 -7.13 44.47 13.22
N SER A 891 -7.31 43.24 13.73
CA SER A 891 -8.27 42.92 14.81
C SER A 891 -8.03 41.49 15.35
N GLY A 892 -7.67 41.40 16.63
CA GLY A 892 -6.97 40.24 17.18
C GLY A 892 -7.74 38.92 17.37
N ALA A 893 -7.03 37.82 17.13
CA ALA A 893 -7.14 36.57 17.87
C ALA A 893 -5.72 35.95 18.00
N ALA A 894 -5.30 35.61 19.22
CA ALA A 894 -3.91 35.26 19.49
C ALA A 894 -3.53 33.87 18.95
N SER A 895 -2.52 33.82 18.07
CA SER A 895 -1.84 32.59 17.64
C SER A 895 -0.38 32.64 18.10
N ILE A 896 0.05 31.64 18.88
CA ILE A 896 1.42 31.57 19.42
C ILE A 896 2.37 31.18 18.27
N ARG A 897 3.20 32.14 17.83
CA ARG A 897 4.31 31.88 16.90
C ARG A 897 5.54 31.41 17.68
N ILE A 898 5.96 30.16 17.47
CA ILE A 898 7.33 29.73 17.77
C ILE A 898 8.18 30.06 16.54
N ALA A 899 9.35 30.66 16.75
CA ALA A 899 10.14 31.26 15.66
C ALA A 899 11.10 30.25 15.00
N SER A 900 10.75 29.79 13.80
CA SER A 900 11.54 28.87 12.96
C SER A 900 12.33 29.56 11.83
N THR A 901 12.85 30.77 12.06
CA THR A 901 13.51 31.59 11.02
C THR A 901 15.04 31.50 10.99
N THR A 902 15.67 30.70 11.85
CA THR A 902 17.15 30.65 11.98
C THR A 902 17.80 29.49 11.22
N VAL A 903 17.03 28.46 10.83
CA VAL A 903 17.59 27.23 10.23
C VAL A 903 18.00 27.43 8.75
N ALA A 904 17.17 28.12 7.96
CA ALA A 904 17.38 28.27 6.50
C ALA A 904 18.72 28.93 6.13
N ALA A 905 19.17 29.94 6.89
CA ALA A 905 20.45 30.62 6.63
C ALA A 905 21.68 29.72 6.89
N VAL A 906 21.57 28.75 7.81
CA VAL A 906 22.63 27.78 8.14
C VAL A 906 22.68 26.62 7.12
N VAL A 907 21.62 26.40 6.35
CA VAL A 907 21.58 25.39 5.27
C VAL A 907 22.46 25.82 4.09
N VAL A 908 22.33 27.05 3.60
CA VAL A 908 23.10 27.57 2.46
C VAL A 908 24.61 27.62 2.77
N ALA A 909 24.99 28.02 3.99
CA ALA A 909 26.40 28.06 4.41
C ALA A 909 27.03 26.66 4.53
N ALA A 910 26.25 25.65 4.96
CA ALA A 910 26.75 24.28 5.10
C ALA A 910 26.98 23.59 3.75
N ILE A 911 26.12 23.83 2.75
CA ILE A 911 26.33 23.29 1.40
C ILE A 911 27.63 23.81 0.79
N MET A 912 27.93 25.11 0.96
CA MET A 912 29.20 25.71 0.53
C MET A 912 30.44 25.17 1.26
N ALA A 913 30.28 24.52 2.42
CA ALA A 913 31.36 23.92 3.20
C ALA A 913 31.54 22.40 2.98
N VAL A 914 30.64 21.77 2.19
CA VAL A 914 30.79 20.39 1.67
C VAL A 914 31.20 20.42 0.18
N VAL A 915 31.09 21.59 -0.47
CA VAL A 915 31.54 21.88 -1.84
C VAL A 915 33.02 22.35 -1.89
N LEU A 916 33.70 22.40 -0.74
CA LEU A 916 35.15 22.63 -0.58
C LEU A 916 35.80 21.48 0.21
#